data_AF-A0A936PJ07-F1
#
_entry.id   AF-A0A936PJ07-F1
#
_cell.length_a   1.000
_cell.length_b   1.000
_cell.length_c   1.000
_cell.angle_alpha   90.00
_cell.angle_beta   90.00
_cell.angle_gamma   90.00
#
_symmetry.space_group_name_H-M   'P 1'
#
loop_
_entity.id
_entity.type
_entity.pdbx_description
1 polymer ?
#
loop_
_entity_poly.entity_id
_entity_poly.type
_entity_poly.pdbx_seq_one_letter_code
_entity_poly.pdbx_strand_id
1 'polypeptide(L)'
;MLAKRLLILTAIAAAVSTLSFAQNVPVTVDKYITSRTYDESGREIISITTPVKPPSGYRAPAAEYTANAVVLAGVPAFSWSFGCSPTAASMGAGFYDNNGYPSAYTGPANGGVMPMNNSSWGSVVINGETRDLCPLSATMLNLDGRTTRGHVDDYWTLYNSSDPDPYIINGWAQHLHGDCLADFMGTNQSAVGSSDGSTTFFYYGDGSPIYDYSSSEPGARDGCHGMRLFYESRGITVVQNYTQLIYGNGGNTLGFTFAQYMNEIDNGRPVLIQVSGHTMLGYGYDETGSIVYLHDTWDYLDHSMVWGGEYAGMAQWGVTVLQLFAANAPPIANFSGTPNSILTGESVNFSDISAGNPTSWQWTFEGGTPSASSVENPVVTYFTPGVYDVTLVATNANGSDTETKSGYITIEDPDYCDASATCDEYIGTMNFNTISNTSSCGTNGYTDFTGISTTLTAGISYTISVTTSPWYTGDQCGAWVDWNQDLDFDDAGEYFPLSESSLSGTITPPSDALNGPTRLRVRLLYTGEIVPCGNVDWGETEDYTVNVINPESQKILNLTLMLEGLFDPTTQMMRKAGDESGPHFPGTVADQINVSLVQSAPPYSVVASSVNTALNQNGTCTASFSSALSGIYYLKINHRNSIESWSSTPVSFSGNSISYNFSDSPSKVYGNNSILKGGKYCLFGGDANQDGSVDTGDMTPIDNDASAFTSGYVVTDINGDGIVDTGDVTIVDNNGSAFVGSVHP
;
A
#
# COMPACT_ATOMS: atom_id res chain seq x y z
N MET A 1 9.04 23.56 52.12
CA MET A 1 8.19 23.12 51.01
C MET A 1 8.18 24.23 49.96
N LEU A 2 9.29 24.68 49.35
CA LEU A 2 10.44 24.04 48.70
C LEU A 2 10.12 23.25 47.42
N ALA A 3 10.36 23.95 46.31
CA ALA A 3 10.92 23.50 45.04
C ALA A 3 10.11 22.50 44.20
N LYS A 4 9.38 23.04 43.21
CA LYS A 4 9.29 22.47 41.86
C LYS A 4 8.94 23.61 40.89
N ARG A 5 9.68 23.70 39.78
CA ARG A 5 9.56 24.64 38.65
C ARG A 5 10.36 25.95 38.74
N LEU A 6 11.68 25.85 38.57
CA LEU A 6 12.47 26.66 37.62
C LEU A 6 13.94 26.21 37.68
N LEU A 7 14.67 26.38 36.56
CA LEU A 7 16.08 26.06 36.29
C LEU A 7 16.35 24.71 35.59
N ILE A 8 16.02 24.70 34.29
CA ILE A 8 16.92 24.16 33.28
C ILE A 8 17.95 25.27 32.98
N LEU A 9 19.20 24.90 32.73
CA LEU A 9 20.43 25.68 32.53
C LEU A 9 21.31 25.91 33.77
N THR A 10 22.55 25.45 33.62
CA THR A 10 23.79 25.67 34.42
C THR A 10 24.04 24.79 35.67
N ALA A 11 24.68 23.64 35.45
CA ALA A 11 25.72 23.10 36.34
C ALA A 11 26.61 22.09 35.57
N ILE A 12 27.41 22.59 34.63
CA ILE A 12 28.63 21.90 34.19
C ILE A 12 29.70 22.22 35.23
N ALA A 13 30.28 21.18 35.81
CA ALA A 13 31.61 21.08 36.43
C ALA A 13 31.62 20.54 37.88
N ALA A 14 32.37 19.44 38.02
CA ALA A 14 33.05 18.94 39.23
C ALA A 14 32.23 18.17 40.28
N ALA A 15 32.08 16.87 40.02
CA ALA A 15 32.30 15.85 41.05
C ALA A 15 32.90 14.60 40.39
N VAL A 16 34.22 14.63 40.18
CA VAL A 16 35.02 13.43 39.91
C VAL A 16 35.13 12.68 41.23
N SER A 17 34.39 11.59 41.38
CA SER A 17 34.66 10.55 42.37
C SER A 17 34.54 9.19 41.69
N THR A 18 35.69 8.72 41.19
CA THR A 18 36.10 7.33 41.02
C THR A 18 34.99 6.26 41.17
N LEU A 19 34.25 6.01 40.09
CA LEU A 19 33.75 4.67 39.79
C LEU A 19 34.70 4.10 38.74
N SER A 20 35.35 3.00 39.10
CA SER A 20 36.24 2.27 38.22
C SER A 20 35.45 1.80 37.00
N PHE A 21 35.71 2.42 35.85
CA PHE A 21 35.36 1.85 34.56
C PHE A 21 36.06 0.49 34.47
N ALA A 22 35.28 -0.59 34.45
CA ALA A 22 35.78 -1.87 33.96
C ALA A 22 36.34 -1.62 32.55
N GLN A 23 37.62 -1.97 32.40
CA GLN A 23 38.49 -1.55 31.31
C GLN A 23 37.96 -1.92 29.93
N ASN A 24 38.13 -0.96 29.01
CA ASN A 24 38.34 -1.16 27.58
C ASN A 24 39.39 -2.27 27.32
N VAL A 25 38.94 -3.51 27.20
CA VAL A 25 39.67 -4.47 26.37
C VAL A 25 39.21 -4.18 24.94
N PRO A 26 40.11 -3.82 24.01
CA PRO A 26 39.75 -3.74 22.60
C PRO A 26 39.37 -5.16 22.15
N VAL A 27 38.07 -5.43 22.06
CA VAL A 27 37.58 -6.64 21.42
C VAL A 27 37.90 -6.47 19.93
N THR A 28 38.78 -7.33 19.42
CA THR A 28 39.11 -7.35 18.00
C THR A 28 37.93 -8.02 17.31
N VAL A 29 37.38 -7.39 16.26
CA VAL A 29 36.32 -8.02 15.47
C VAL A 29 36.83 -9.40 15.04
N ASP A 30 36.01 -10.39 15.37
CA ASP A 30 36.29 -11.81 15.54
C ASP A 30 37.10 -12.51 14.40
N LYS A 31 37.65 -13.69 14.68
CA LYS A 31 38.11 -14.67 13.66
C LYS A 31 36.97 -15.18 12.75
N TYR A 32 35.71 -14.87 13.07
CA TYR A 32 34.52 -15.29 12.33
C TYR A 32 33.98 -14.23 11.36
N ILE A 33 34.70 -13.14 11.11
CA ILE A 33 34.41 -12.25 9.99
C ILE A 33 34.58 -13.03 8.69
N THR A 34 33.50 -13.15 7.92
CA THR A 34 33.51 -13.86 6.63
C THR A 34 33.77 -12.91 5.47
N SER A 35 33.36 -11.64 5.57
CA SER A 35 33.67 -10.62 4.56
C SER A 35 33.63 -9.20 5.11
N ARG A 36 34.30 -8.29 4.39
CA ARG A 36 34.23 -6.83 4.56
C ARG A 36 33.91 -6.21 3.21
N THR A 37 32.80 -5.49 3.14
CA THR A 37 32.31 -4.78 1.96
C THR A 37 32.07 -3.32 2.31
N TYR A 38 31.63 -2.53 1.33
CA TYR A 38 31.32 -1.12 1.52
C TYR A 38 29.98 -0.80 0.88
N ASP A 39 29.18 0.04 1.53
CA ASP A 39 27.96 0.58 0.93
C ASP A 39 28.26 1.66 -0.12
N GLU A 40 27.23 2.15 -0.81
CA GLU A 40 27.36 3.18 -1.86
C GLU A 40 27.97 4.50 -1.35
N SER A 41 27.86 4.76 -0.04
CA SER A 41 28.45 5.93 0.63
C SER A 41 29.89 5.69 1.10
N GLY A 42 30.44 4.50 0.87
CA GLY A 42 31.79 4.11 1.30
C GLY A 42 31.89 3.70 2.76
N ARG A 43 30.78 3.42 3.46
CA ARG A 43 30.81 2.91 4.85
C ARG A 43 31.06 1.41 4.85
N GLU A 44 31.95 0.96 5.74
CA GLU A 44 32.31 -0.46 5.85
C GLU A 44 31.16 -1.29 6.43
N ILE A 45 30.80 -2.36 5.75
CA ILE A 45 29.89 -3.41 6.22
C ILE A 45 30.72 -4.67 6.50
N ILE A 46 30.55 -5.23 7.69
CA ILE A 46 31.19 -6.45 8.16
C ILE A 46 30.13 -7.55 8.19
N SER A 47 30.39 -8.67 7.50
CA SER A 47 29.58 -9.87 7.62
C SER A 47 30.22 -10.83 8.61
N ILE A 48 29.44 -11.31 9.56
CA ILE A 48 29.86 -12.28 10.57
C ILE A 48 28.89 -13.45 10.52
N THR A 49 29.43 -14.61 10.18
CA THR A 49 28.66 -15.86 10.18
C THR A 49 28.96 -16.57 11.48
N THR A 50 27.92 -16.73 12.30
CA THR A 50 28.01 -17.52 13.52
C THR A 50 28.48 -18.93 13.13
N PRO A 51 29.65 -19.36 13.64
CA PRO A 51 30.28 -20.57 13.19
C PRO A 51 29.43 -21.75 13.59
N VAL A 52 29.52 -22.76 12.75
CA VAL A 52 28.82 -24.01 12.97
C VAL A 52 29.26 -24.70 14.23
N LYS A 53 30.51 -24.48 14.69
CA LYS A 53 31.09 -25.09 15.89
C LYS A 53 31.24 -24.13 17.08
N PRO A 54 30.31 -24.18 18.07
CA PRO A 54 30.59 -23.64 19.38
C PRO A 54 31.77 -24.43 19.98
N PRO A 55 32.78 -23.77 20.55
CA PRO A 55 33.95 -24.49 21.03
C PRO A 55 33.56 -25.40 22.21
N SER A 56 34.04 -26.65 22.20
CA SER A 56 33.71 -27.64 23.23
C SER A 56 34.32 -27.25 24.57
N GLY A 57 33.53 -27.24 25.65
CA GLY A 57 34.00 -26.94 27.01
C GLY A 57 33.82 -25.49 27.46
N TYR A 58 32.99 -24.71 26.77
CA TYR A 58 32.79 -23.27 27.04
C TYR A 58 31.47 -22.98 27.77
N ARG A 59 30.81 -24.01 28.33
CA ARG A 59 29.63 -23.79 29.16
C ARG A 59 30.05 -23.10 30.46
N ALA A 60 29.56 -21.89 30.69
CA ALA A 60 29.75 -21.23 31.96
C ALA A 60 29.00 -21.98 33.07
N PRO A 61 29.43 -21.86 34.34
CA PRO A 61 28.62 -22.34 35.45
C PRO A 61 27.22 -21.70 35.45
N ALA A 62 26.25 -22.38 36.06
CA ALA A 62 24.97 -21.76 36.36
C ALA A 62 25.19 -20.49 37.19
N ALA A 63 24.50 -19.43 36.81
CA ALA A 63 24.50 -18.17 37.51
C ALA A 63 23.36 -18.13 38.53
N GLU A 64 23.62 -17.47 39.64
CA GLU A 64 22.59 -17.08 40.60
C GLU A 64 22.35 -15.57 40.46
N TYR A 65 21.11 -15.14 40.62
CA TYR A 65 20.80 -13.72 40.59
C TYR A 65 21.40 -13.00 41.80
N THR A 66 21.94 -11.81 41.55
CA THR A 66 22.31 -10.88 42.62
C THR A 66 21.05 -10.26 43.21
N ALA A 67 21.19 -9.59 44.35
CA ALA A 67 20.07 -8.93 45.02
C ALA A 67 19.44 -7.77 44.22
N ASN A 68 20.16 -7.22 43.24
CA ASN A 68 19.74 -6.08 42.42
C ASN A 68 19.42 -6.48 40.98
N ALA A 69 19.34 -7.78 40.68
CA ALA A 69 19.05 -8.26 39.34
C ALA A 69 17.66 -7.82 38.87
N VAL A 70 17.58 -7.28 37.65
CA VAL A 70 16.35 -7.03 36.92
C VAL A 70 16.28 -8.05 35.80
N VAL A 71 15.25 -8.90 35.81
CA VAL A 71 15.10 -10.00 34.85
C VAL A 71 13.68 -10.04 34.29
N LEU A 72 13.57 -10.36 33.00
CA LEU A 72 12.29 -10.68 32.38
C LEU A 72 11.78 -12.02 32.91
N ALA A 73 10.51 -12.08 33.29
CA ALA A 73 9.87 -13.31 33.74
C ALA A 73 9.34 -14.11 32.54
N GLY A 74 9.29 -15.44 32.66
CA GLY A 74 8.67 -16.30 31.64
C GLY A 74 9.47 -16.39 30.34
N VAL A 75 10.79 -16.16 30.40
CA VAL A 75 11.68 -16.37 29.25
C VAL A 75 12.01 -17.86 29.17
N PRO A 76 11.71 -18.54 28.06
CA PRO A 76 12.04 -19.95 27.90
C PRO A 76 13.54 -20.14 27.64
N ALA A 77 14.08 -21.29 28.06
CA ALA A 77 15.45 -21.69 27.84
C ALA A 77 15.48 -23.00 27.04
N PHE A 78 16.18 -23.02 25.90
CA PHE A 78 16.27 -24.16 25.00
C PHE A 78 17.70 -24.66 24.85
N SER A 79 17.87 -25.97 24.84
CA SER A 79 19.08 -26.59 24.34
C SER A 79 19.12 -26.47 22.81
N TRP A 80 20.32 -26.69 22.26
CA TRP A 80 20.63 -26.39 20.87
C TRP A 80 19.74 -27.18 19.90
N SER A 81 19.08 -26.48 18.98
CA SER A 81 18.19 -27.06 17.96
C SER A 81 18.52 -26.45 16.58
N PHE A 82 19.40 -27.14 15.85
CA PHE A 82 19.78 -26.87 14.45
C PHE A 82 20.37 -25.47 14.16
N GLY A 83 20.94 -24.82 15.19
CA GLY A 83 21.67 -23.55 15.09
C GLY A 83 21.58 -22.75 16.39
N CYS A 84 22.66 -22.08 16.82
CA CYS A 84 22.63 -21.29 18.07
C CYS A 84 21.75 -20.04 17.91
N SER A 85 21.96 -19.27 16.84
CA SER A 85 21.19 -18.07 16.51
C SER A 85 19.67 -18.32 16.43
N PRO A 86 19.17 -19.29 15.64
CA PRO A 86 17.72 -19.55 15.62
C PRO A 86 17.19 -20.13 16.92
N THR A 87 18.00 -20.88 17.69
CA THR A 87 17.59 -21.36 19.02
C THR A 87 17.41 -20.20 20.00
N ALA A 88 18.38 -19.28 20.06
CA ALA A 88 18.29 -18.09 20.91
C ALA A 88 17.16 -17.14 20.46
N ALA A 89 16.98 -16.96 19.15
CA ALA A 89 15.86 -16.19 18.61
C ALA A 89 14.51 -16.83 18.99
N SER A 90 14.44 -18.17 19.01
CA SER A 90 13.24 -18.90 19.43
C SER A 90 12.96 -18.75 20.91
N MET A 91 13.98 -18.63 21.77
CA MET A 91 13.75 -18.28 23.17
C MET A 91 13.07 -16.90 23.29
N GLY A 92 13.50 -15.93 22.47
CA GLY A 92 12.88 -14.59 22.42
C GLY A 92 11.44 -14.63 21.89
N ALA A 93 11.19 -15.37 20.81
CA ALA A 93 9.85 -15.57 20.26
C ALA A 93 8.93 -16.30 21.25
N GLY A 94 9.45 -17.30 21.96
CA GLY A 94 8.72 -17.99 23.02
C GLY A 94 8.43 -17.08 24.23
N PHE A 95 9.32 -16.15 24.57
CA PHE A 95 9.02 -15.13 25.57
C PHE A 95 7.86 -14.24 25.11
N TYR A 96 7.88 -13.75 23.86
CA TYR A 96 6.80 -12.92 23.34
C TYR A 96 5.47 -13.69 23.25
N ASP A 97 5.50 -14.95 22.83
CA ASP A 97 4.34 -15.84 22.85
C ASP A 97 3.70 -15.93 24.24
N ASN A 98 4.53 -16.12 25.27
CA ASN A 98 4.12 -16.14 26.67
C ASN A 98 3.71 -14.75 27.23
N ASN A 99 3.99 -13.66 26.51
CA ASN A 99 3.82 -12.27 26.98
C ASN A 99 3.10 -11.38 25.97
N GLY A 100 1.98 -11.86 25.44
CA GLY A 100 1.00 -11.05 24.70
C GLY A 100 1.02 -11.25 23.18
N TYR A 101 1.89 -12.10 22.63
CA TYR A 101 1.97 -12.35 21.18
C TYR A 101 1.68 -13.82 20.84
N PRO A 102 0.47 -14.34 21.12
CA PRO A 102 0.15 -15.78 21.03
C PRO A 102 0.18 -16.37 19.62
N SER A 103 0.44 -15.57 18.58
CA SER A 103 0.65 -16.06 17.21
C SER A 103 2.13 -16.38 16.90
N ALA A 104 3.05 -16.02 17.80
CA ALA A 104 4.47 -16.34 17.66
C ALA A 104 4.68 -17.86 17.68
N TYR A 105 3.95 -18.62 18.50
CA TYR A 105 3.89 -20.08 18.44
C TYR A 105 2.47 -20.55 18.11
N THR A 106 2.33 -21.39 17.08
CA THR A 106 1.03 -21.88 16.59
C THR A 106 0.88 -23.40 16.69
N GLY A 107 1.85 -24.07 17.33
CA GLY A 107 1.88 -25.51 17.44
C GLY A 107 0.97 -26.06 18.55
N PRO A 108 0.61 -27.35 18.49
CA PRO A 108 -0.31 -27.96 19.45
C PRO A 108 0.30 -28.27 20.83
N ALA A 109 1.62 -28.19 20.99
CA ALA A 109 2.25 -28.52 22.27
C ALA A 109 1.89 -27.50 23.36
N ASN A 110 1.87 -27.97 24.61
CA ASN A 110 1.57 -27.14 25.80
C ASN A 110 0.32 -26.26 25.65
N GLY A 111 -0.70 -26.77 24.94
CA GLY A 111 -1.99 -26.09 24.78
C GLY A 111 -1.96 -24.89 23.85
N GLY A 112 -1.03 -24.83 22.89
CA GLY A 112 -0.91 -23.70 21.96
C GLY A 112 -0.02 -22.57 22.45
N VAL A 113 0.67 -22.75 23.59
CA VAL A 113 1.58 -21.76 24.18
C VAL A 113 2.98 -22.34 24.23
N MET A 114 3.98 -21.56 23.84
CA MET A 114 5.36 -22.02 23.75
C MET A 114 5.86 -22.59 25.09
N PRO A 115 6.26 -23.88 25.13
CA PRO A 115 6.90 -24.50 26.28
C PRO A 115 8.11 -23.72 26.82
N MET A 116 8.32 -23.79 28.14
CA MET A 116 9.45 -23.15 28.82
C MET A 116 10.82 -23.76 28.48
N ASN A 117 10.83 -24.97 27.93
CA ASN A 117 12.02 -25.62 27.40
C ASN A 117 11.62 -26.59 26.28
N ASN A 118 12.61 -27.05 25.51
CA ASN A 118 12.37 -27.91 24.34
C ASN A 118 12.29 -29.41 24.67
N SER A 119 12.28 -29.80 25.96
CA SER A 119 12.12 -31.22 26.34
C SER A 119 10.73 -31.80 25.99
N SER A 120 9.74 -30.93 25.77
CA SER A 120 8.37 -31.30 25.37
C SER A 120 8.29 -31.99 24.01
N TRP A 121 9.27 -31.78 23.13
CA TRP A 121 9.29 -32.36 21.77
C TRP A 121 10.33 -33.47 21.58
N GLY A 122 11.15 -33.75 22.60
CA GLY A 122 12.17 -34.79 22.56
C GLY A 122 13.35 -34.48 21.65
N SER A 123 14.05 -35.53 21.22
CA SER A 123 15.28 -35.43 20.42
C SER A 123 15.23 -36.37 19.22
N VAL A 124 15.95 -36.02 18.15
CA VAL A 124 16.11 -36.83 16.94
C VAL A 124 17.58 -37.16 16.70
N VAL A 125 17.85 -38.28 16.01
CA VAL A 125 19.18 -38.61 15.50
C VAL A 125 19.17 -38.50 13.98
N ILE A 126 19.90 -37.53 13.43
CA ILE A 126 20.06 -37.33 11.98
C ILE A 126 21.53 -37.45 11.64
N ASN A 127 21.87 -38.34 10.69
CA ASN A 127 23.25 -38.60 10.26
C ASN A 127 24.25 -38.83 11.41
N GLY A 128 23.79 -39.49 12.49
CA GLY A 128 24.60 -39.82 13.67
C GLY A 128 24.63 -38.74 14.76
N GLU A 129 23.92 -37.63 14.56
CA GLU A 129 23.90 -36.50 15.50
C GLU A 129 22.58 -36.44 16.27
N THR A 130 22.65 -36.55 17.60
CA THR A 130 21.49 -36.34 18.48
C THR A 130 21.26 -34.85 18.71
N ARG A 131 20.04 -34.38 18.46
CA ARG A 131 19.62 -32.97 18.60
C ARG A 131 18.24 -32.87 19.22
N ASP A 132 18.06 -31.92 20.12
CA ASP A 132 16.75 -31.63 20.70
C ASP A 132 15.90 -30.86 19.70
N LEU A 133 14.59 -31.14 19.69
CA LEU A 133 13.66 -30.57 18.73
C LEU A 133 13.02 -29.30 19.30
N CYS A 134 13.02 -28.22 18.53
CA CYS A 134 12.27 -27.01 18.83
C CYS A 134 11.55 -26.54 17.56
N PRO A 135 10.22 -26.73 17.43
CA PRO A 135 9.48 -26.41 16.22
C PRO A 135 9.56 -24.93 15.83
N LEU A 136 9.78 -24.05 16.81
CA LEU A 136 9.95 -22.61 16.57
C LEU A 136 11.31 -22.28 15.97
N SER A 137 12.35 -23.05 16.30
CA SER A 137 13.69 -22.88 15.75
C SER A 137 13.93 -23.72 14.52
N ALA A 138 13.31 -24.89 14.39
CA ALA A 138 13.55 -25.85 13.33
C ALA A 138 12.37 -26.83 13.21
N THR A 139 11.62 -26.76 12.10
CA THR A 139 10.53 -27.68 11.80
C THR A 139 10.99 -28.94 11.07
N MET A 140 10.23 -30.02 11.22
CA MET A 140 10.39 -31.25 10.46
C MET A 140 9.06 -31.99 10.29
N LEU A 141 8.99 -32.90 9.32
CA LEU A 141 7.83 -33.74 9.06
C LEU A 141 7.44 -34.52 10.33
N ASN A 142 6.16 -34.46 10.69
CA ASN A 142 5.57 -35.03 11.92
C ASN A 142 6.01 -34.39 13.24
N LEU A 143 6.84 -33.35 13.22
CA LEU A 143 7.09 -32.55 14.42
C LEU A 143 5.95 -31.56 14.61
N ASP A 144 5.37 -31.57 15.81
CA ASP A 144 4.44 -30.53 16.27
C ASP A 144 3.24 -30.30 15.34
N GLY A 145 2.68 -31.39 14.81
CA GLY A 145 1.50 -31.36 13.95
C GLY A 145 1.79 -31.08 12.47
N ARG A 146 3.05 -30.89 12.08
CA ARG A 146 3.43 -30.67 10.68
C ARG A 146 3.21 -31.92 9.82
N THR A 147 2.54 -31.76 8.67
CA THR A 147 2.19 -32.85 7.73
C THR A 147 3.06 -32.88 6.46
N THR A 148 3.92 -31.90 6.26
CA THR A 148 4.86 -31.77 5.13
C THR A 148 6.30 -31.68 5.62
N ARG A 149 7.28 -31.83 4.72
CA ARG A 149 8.71 -31.61 5.01
C ARG A 149 8.94 -30.19 5.46
N GLY A 150 9.78 -29.97 6.47
CA GLY A 150 10.09 -28.64 7.01
C GLY A 150 11.57 -28.29 6.87
N HIS A 151 11.99 -27.29 7.65
CA HIS A 151 13.35 -26.76 7.69
C HIS A 151 14.44 -27.82 7.74
N VAL A 152 14.33 -28.75 8.68
CA VAL A 152 15.32 -29.81 8.89
C VAL A 152 15.30 -30.82 7.74
N ASP A 153 14.13 -31.14 7.18
CA ASP A 153 14.05 -32.15 6.10
C ASP A 153 14.65 -31.64 4.79
N ASP A 154 14.51 -30.34 4.52
CA ASP A 154 14.87 -29.75 3.25
C ASP A 154 16.29 -29.21 3.23
N TYR A 155 16.77 -28.63 4.34
CA TYR A 155 18.06 -27.92 4.38
C TYR A 155 19.13 -28.66 5.18
N TRP A 156 18.77 -29.41 6.23
CA TRP A 156 19.77 -30.01 7.10
C TRP A 156 20.34 -31.33 6.57
N THR A 157 21.65 -31.37 6.38
CA THR A 157 22.43 -32.61 6.15
C THR A 157 23.08 -33.07 7.45
N LEU A 158 24.09 -32.35 7.91
CA LEU A 158 24.82 -32.66 9.13
C LEU A 158 25.55 -31.41 9.58
N TYR A 159 25.86 -31.33 10.86
CA TYR A 159 26.58 -30.20 11.39
C TYR A 159 27.86 -29.87 10.61
N ASN A 160 27.95 -28.64 10.12
CA ASN A 160 29.07 -28.10 9.34
C ASN A 160 29.19 -28.68 7.93
N SER A 161 28.08 -29.22 7.40
CA SER A 161 27.98 -29.53 5.99
C SER A 161 27.95 -28.25 5.16
N SER A 162 28.68 -28.27 4.05
CA SER A 162 28.52 -27.35 2.93
C SER A 162 27.96 -28.08 1.70
N ASP A 163 27.46 -29.30 1.88
CA ASP A 163 26.83 -30.05 0.81
C ASP A 163 25.52 -29.35 0.38
N PRO A 164 25.07 -29.53 -0.87
CA PRO A 164 23.82 -28.94 -1.32
C PRO A 164 22.64 -29.40 -0.45
N ASP A 165 21.62 -28.53 -0.34
CA ASP A 165 20.44 -28.82 0.47
C ASP A 165 19.78 -30.16 0.09
N PRO A 166 19.32 -30.98 1.06
CA PRO A 166 18.62 -32.24 0.81
C PRO A 166 17.50 -32.17 -0.23
N TYR A 167 16.71 -31.09 -0.28
CA TYR A 167 15.65 -30.94 -1.30
C TYR A 167 16.23 -30.81 -2.72
N ILE A 168 17.39 -30.16 -2.86
CA ILE A 168 18.12 -30.04 -4.13
C ILE A 168 18.67 -31.41 -4.53
N ILE A 169 19.39 -32.08 -3.61
CA ILE A 169 20.04 -33.38 -3.88
C ILE A 169 19.00 -34.43 -4.29
N ASN A 170 17.86 -34.46 -3.60
CA ASN A 170 16.84 -35.48 -3.80
C ASN A 170 15.74 -35.08 -4.78
N GLY A 171 15.80 -33.87 -5.36
CA GLY A 171 14.81 -33.35 -6.31
C GLY A 171 13.40 -33.21 -5.73
N TRP A 172 13.30 -32.84 -4.45
CA TRP A 172 12.04 -32.61 -3.77
C TRP A 172 11.54 -31.18 -3.99
N ALA A 173 10.23 -30.98 -3.84
CA ALA A 173 9.68 -29.63 -3.72
C ALA A 173 10.08 -29.06 -2.36
N GLN A 174 10.69 -27.87 -2.37
CA GLN A 174 11.00 -27.10 -1.17
C GLN A 174 9.69 -26.69 -0.47
N HIS A 175 9.68 -26.67 0.86
CA HIS A 175 8.57 -26.11 1.62
C HIS A 175 8.37 -24.61 1.36
N LEU A 176 7.16 -24.12 1.62
CA LEU A 176 6.85 -22.70 1.55
C LEU A 176 7.47 -21.97 2.75
N HIS A 177 7.98 -20.76 2.53
CA HIS A 177 8.47 -19.90 3.62
C HIS A 177 7.34 -19.64 4.63
N GLY A 178 7.53 -20.07 5.87
CA GLY A 178 6.51 -19.96 6.91
C GLY A 178 6.72 -20.83 8.15
N ASP A 179 7.75 -21.67 8.18
CA ASP A 179 7.70 -22.83 9.07
C ASP A 179 8.43 -22.66 10.40
N CYS A 180 9.53 -21.90 10.47
CA CYS A 180 10.23 -21.61 11.73
C CYS A 180 11.18 -20.43 11.59
N LEU A 181 11.72 -19.93 12.70
CA LEU A 181 12.72 -18.84 12.69
C LEU A 181 13.96 -19.17 11.87
N ALA A 182 14.49 -20.40 11.94
CA ALA A 182 15.69 -20.76 11.17
C ALA A 182 15.49 -20.65 9.65
N ASP A 183 14.28 -20.93 9.17
CA ASP A 183 13.95 -20.82 7.74
C ASP A 183 14.01 -19.35 7.29
N PHE A 184 13.36 -18.46 8.04
CA PHE A 184 13.42 -17.01 7.74
C PHE A 184 14.82 -16.41 7.94
N MET A 185 15.58 -16.90 8.92
CA MET A 185 16.94 -16.46 9.19
C MET A 185 17.97 -17.02 8.19
N GLY A 186 17.56 -17.81 7.20
CA GLY A 186 18.44 -18.42 6.20
C GLY A 186 19.43 -19.42 6.80
N THR A 187 19.10 -20.00 7.94
CA THR A 187 19.98 -20.93 8.65
C THR A 187 20.00 -22.27 7.92
N ASN A 188 21.15 -22.91 7.78
CA ASN A 188 21.32 -24.22 7.11
C ASN A 188 21.06 -24.22 5.60
N GLN A 189 20.80 -23.07 4.98
CA GLN A 189 20.43 -23.01 3.56
C GLN A 189 21.67 -22.79 2.68
N SER A 190 22.06 -23.83 1.94
CA SER A 190 23.16 -23.76 0.97
C SER A 190 22.86 -22.74 -0.15
N ALA A 191 21.59 -22.56 -0.51
CA ALA A 191 21.14 -21.61 -1.52
C ALA A 191 21.46 -20.14 -1.21
N VAL A 192 21.59 -19.78 0.07
CA VAL A 192 21.99 -18.44 0.55
C VAL A 192 23.42 -18.43 1.11
N GLY A 193 24.23 -19.41 0.71
CA GLY A 193 25.65 -19.50 1.07
C GLY A 193 25.93 -19.85 2.54
N SER A 194 24.94 -20.37 3.27
CA SER A 194 25.09 -20.76 4.68
C SER A 194 25.35 -22.27 4.81
N SER A 195 26.24 -22.66 5.72
CA SER A 195 26.46 -24.06 6.08
C SER A 195 25.49 -24.52 7.17
N ASP A 196 25.29 -25.83 7.28
CA ASP A 196 24.40 -26.47 8.26
C ASP A 196 24.76 -26.14 9.71
N GLY A 197 24.04 -25.20 10.30
CA GLY A 197 24.10 -24.75 11.69
C GLY A 197 24.53 -23.30 11.83
N SER A 198 24.77 -22.61 10.70
CA SER A 198 25.23 -21.22 10.67
C SER A 198 24.13 -20.21 10.32
N THR A 199 24.27 -19.01 10.86
CA THR A 199 23.46 -17.83 10.54
C THR A 199 24.38 -16.63 10.34
N THR A 200 24.11 -15.82 9.31
CA THR A 200 24.91 -14.63 8.99
C THR A 200 24.24 -13.37 9.50
N PHE A 201 25.03 -12.46 10.07
CA PHE A 201 24.60 -11.13 10.49
C PHE A 201 25.54 -10.06 9.91
N PHE A 202 25.00 -8.88 9.61
CA PHE A 202 25.77 -7.75 9.08
C PHE A 202 25.86 -6.60 10.08
N TYR A 203 26.95 -5.84 10.04
CA TYR A 203 27.23 -4.73 10.96
C TYR A 203 27.98 -3.60 10.25
N TYR A 204 27.75 -2.34 10.63
CA TYR A 204 28.67 -1.28 10.23
C TYR A 204 29.94 -1.32 11.08
N GLY A 205 31.11 -1.23 10.43
CA GLY A 205 32.41 -1.27 11.09
C GLY A 205 32.66 -0.09 12.04
N ASP A 206 31.95 1.02 11.85
CA ASP A 206 32.02 2.21 12.72
C ASP A 206 31.15 2.10 14.00
N GLY A 207 30.42 0.99 14.15
CA GLY A 207 29.53 0.72 15.28
C GLY A 207 28.15 1.37 15.18
N SER A 208 27.82 2.06 14.08
CA SER A 208 26.44 2.52 13.84
C SER A 208 25.47 1.34 13.69
N PRO A 209 24.19 1.50 14.07
CA PRO A 209 23.19 0.46 13.86
C PRO A 209 22.91 0.27 12.38
N ILE A 210 22.75 -0.98 11.95
CA ILE A 210 22.26 -1.31 10.61
C ILE A 210 20.84 -1.85 10.74
N TYR A 211 19.89 -1.08 10.22
CA TYR A 211 18.46 -1.39 10.30
C TYR A 211 18.04 -2.26 9.14
N ASP A 212 17.32 -3.34 9.46
CA ASP A 212 16.66 -4.25 8.51
C ASP A 212 17.44 -4.55 7.22
N TYR A 213 18.67 -5.06 7.37
CA TYR A 213 19.57 -5.21 6.23
C TYR A 213 19.17 -6.36 5.29
N SER A 214 18.78 -6.01 4.06
CA SER A 214 18.38 -6.98 3.01
C SER A 214 19.21 -6.88 1.71
N SER A 215 20.17 -5.94 1.62
CA SER A 215 20.90 -5.66 0.38
C SER A 215 21.81 -6.79 -0.12
N SER A 216 22.06 -7.82 0.69
CA SER A 216 22.84 -9.00 0.29
C SER A 216 22.00 -10.11 -0.35
N GLU A 217 20.67 -9.93 -0.46
CA GLU A 217 19.77 -10.96 -0.97
C GLU A 217 19.72 -11.03 -2.51
N PRO A 218 19.44 -12.21 -3.09
CA PRO A 218 19.21 -13.50 -2.42
C PRO A 218 20.52 -14.22 -2.00
N GLY A 219 21.70 -13.61 -2.22
CA GLY A 219 22.99 -14.26 -2.03
C GLY A 219 23.36 -14.57 -0.57
N ALA A 220 22.88 -13.78 0.38
CA ALA A 220 22.98 -14.04 1.82
C ALA A 220 21.81 -13.36 2.56
N ARG A 221 21.19 -14.09 3.50
CA ARG A 221 20.13 -13.60 4.39
C ARG A 221 20.74 -13.06 5.69
N ASP A 222 20.36 -11.86 6.10
CA ASP A 222 20.69 -11.35 7.43
C ASP A 222 19.74 -11.96 8.47
N GLY A 223 20.29 -12.47 9.57
CA GLY A 223 19.51 -13.09 10.63
C GLY A 223 18.54 -12.12 11.32
N CYS A 224 18.86 -10.83 11.41
CA CYS A 224 17.95 -9.83 11.99
C CYS A 224 16.79 -9.51 11.04
N HIS A 225 17.08 -9.38 9.73
CA HIS A 225 16.02 -9.26 8.71
C HIS A 225 15.11 -10.49 8.69
N GLY A 226 15.69 -11.70 8.75
CA GLY A 226 14.92 -12.94 8.86
C GLY A 226 14.02 -13.00 10.10
N MET A 227 14.51 -12.54 11.25
CA MET A 227 13.66 -12.41 12.44
C MET A 227 12.46 -11.49 12.17
N ARG A 228 12.66 -10.33 11.52
CA ARG A 228 11.56 -9.42 11.16
C ARG A 228 10.50 -10.15 10.33
N LEU A 229 10.91 -10.79 9.23
CA LEU A 229 10.02 -11.53 8.34
C LEU A 229 9.23 -12.62 9.07
N PHE A 230 9.86 -13.31 10.03
CA PHE A 230 9.18 -14.31 10.85
C PHE A 230 8.00 -13.69 11.63
N TYR A 231 8.22 -12.61 12.38
CA TYR A 231 7.14 -12.00 13.18
C TYR A 231 6.04 -11.41 12.28
N GLU A 232 6.40 -10.75 11.19
CA GLU A 232 5.43 -10.20 10.22
C GLU A 232 4.59 -11.30 9.58
N SER A 233 5.17 -12.48 9.29
CA SER A 233 4.43 -13.64 8.80
C SER A 233 3.38 -14.17 9.81
N ARG A 234 3.52 -13.81 11.09
CA ARG A 234 2.58 -14.14 12.18
C ARG A 234 1.60 -13.02 12.49
N GLY A 235 1.54 -11.99 11.64
CA GLY A 235 0.71 -10.80 11.84
C GLY A 235 1.20 -9.93 12.99
N ILE A 236 2.46 -10.05 13.42
CA ILE A 236 3.04 -9.25 14.49
C ILE A 236 3.86 -8.12 13.87
N THR A 237 3.45 -6.88 14.12
CA THR A 237 4.17 -5.70 13.60
C THR A 237 5.53 -5.53 14.28
N VAL A 238 6.59 -5.42 13.47
CA VAL A 238 7.94 -5.09 13.93
C VAL A 238 8.17 -3.59 13.73
N VAL A 239 8.30 -2.86 14.84
CA VAL A 239 8.53 -1.41 14.85
C VAL A 239 9.93 -1.10 14.35
N GLN A 240 10.93 -1.82 14.85
CA GLN A 240 12.31 -1.70 14.39
C GLN A 240 13.11 -2.96 14.69
N ASN A 241 14.10 -3.23 13.84
CA ASN A 241 15.05 -4.31 13.99
C ASN A 241 16.42 -3.85 13.49
N TYR A 242 17.47 -4.11 14.25
CA TYR A 242 18.82 -3.77 13.85
C TYR A 242 19.87 -4.63 14.54
N THR A 243 21.02 -4.71 13.91
CA THR A 243 22.26 -5.25 14.49
C THR A 243 23.21 -4.10 14.78
N GLN A 244 24.01 -4.23 15.83
CA GLN A 244 24.98 -3.21 16.20
C GLN A 244 26.17 -3.79 16.96
N LEU A 245 27.37 -3.31 16.64
CA LEU A 245 28.56 -3.62 17.44
C LEU A 245 28.42 -2.95 18.81
N ILE A 246 28.96 -3.57 19.86
CA ILE A 246 28.95 -2.93 21.18
C ILE A 246 29.90 -1.72 21.21
N TYR A 247 29.59 -0.73 22.04
CA TYR A 247 30.42 0.45 22.24
C TYR A 247 31.86 0.07 22.61
N GLY A 248 32.85 0.66 21.96
CA GLY A 248 34.28 0.42 22.22
C GLY A 248 34.87 -0.80 21.50
N ASN A 249 34.07 -1.68 20.90
CA ASN A 249 34.55 -2.79 20.07
C ASN A 249 35.35 -2.26 18.87
N GLY A 250 36.58 -2.75 18.65
CA GLY A 250 37.46 -2.19 17.62
C GLY A 250 37.76 -0.68 17.77
N GLY A 251 37.51 -0.08 18.93
CA GLY A 251 37.67 1.36 19.17
C GLY A 251 36.52 2.24 18.66
N ASN A 252 35.39 1.65 18.27
CA ASN A 252 34.23 2.41 17.82
C ASN A 252 33.62 3.29 18.93
N THR A 253 32.97 4.39 18.55
CA THR A 253 32.30 5.31 19.49
C THR A 253 30.79 5.40 19.30
N LEU A 254 30.23 4.66 18.34
CA LEU A 254 28.80 4.69 18.01
C LEU A 254 28.05 3.42 18.44
N GLY A 255 28.77 2.42 18.95
CA GLY A 255 28.23 1.11 19.28
C GLY A 255 27.20 1.10 20.40
N PHE A 256 26.50 -0.03 20.51
CA PHE A 256 25.44 -0.27 21.47
C PHE A 256 26.00 -0.36 22.90
N THR A 257 25.38 0.37 23.82
CA THR A 257 25.85 0.53 25.20
C THR A 257 25.08 -0.36 26.18
N PHE A 258 25.67 -0.62 27.35
CA PHE A 258 24.97 -1.32 28.42
C PHE A 258 23.71 -0.57 28.89
N ALA A 259 23.72 0.75 28.87
CA ALA A 259 22.54 1.56 29.19
C ALA A 259 21.38 1.33 28.21
N GLN A 260 21.69 1.20 26.91
CA GLN A 260 20.67 0.83 25.92
C GLN A 260 20.19 -0.61 26.11
N TYR A 261 21.07 -1.54 26.49
CA TYR A 261 20.66 -2.91 26.85
C TYR A 261 19.67 -2.91 28.03
N MET A 262 19.99 -2.21 29.12
CA MET A 262 19.08 -2.09 30.27
C MET A 262 17.74 -1.49 29.86
N ASN A 263 17.74 -0.45 29.01
CA ASN A 263 16.51 0.13 28.49
C ASN A 263 15.66 -0.87 27.68
N GLU A 264 16.27 -1.77 26.90
CA GLU A 264 15.51 -2.83 26.21
C GLU A 264 14.85 -3.78 27.22
N ILE A 265 15.61 -4.25 28.23
CA ILE A 265 15.08 -5.13 29.28
C ILE A 265 13.97 -4.44 30.09
N ASP A 266 14.14 -3.19 30.49
CA ASP A 266 13.14 -2.42 31.25
C ASP A 266 11.83 -2.25 30.48
N ASN A 267 11.89 -2.30 29.15
CA ASN A 267 10.72 -2.25 28.27
C ASN A 267 10.21 -3.64 27.85
N GLY A 268 10.65 -4.71 28.51
CA GLY A 268 10.17 -6.06 28.23
C GLY A 268 10.73 -6.67 26.94
N ARG A 269 11.91 -6.24 26.47
CA ARG A 269 12.47 -6.68 25.18
C ARG A 269 13.78 -7.43 25.39
N PRO A 270 13.80 -8.77 25.25
CA PRO A 270 15.05 -9.52 25.30
C PRO A 270 15.91 -9.20 24.07
N VAL A 271 17.23 -9.31 24.23
CA VAL A 271 18.21 -8.92 23.20
C VAL A 271 19.09 -10.11 22.88
N LEU A 272 19.32 -10.40 21.60
CA LEU A 272 20.31 -11.40 21.23
C LEU A 272 21.71 -10.85 21.47
N ILE A 273 22.49 -11.61 22.23
CA ILE A 273 23.85 -11.29 22.62
C ILE A 273 24.79 -12.09 21.73
N GLN A 274 25.68 -11.37 21.04
CA GLN A 274 26.65 -11.95 20.14
C GLN A 274 28.02 -11.99 20.82
N VAL A 275 28.51 -13.20 21.06
CA VAL A 275 29.87 -13.46 21.56
C VAL A 275 30.67 -14.22 20.51
N SER A 276 31.98 -14.35 20.74
CA SER A 276 32.86 -14.92 19.73
C SER A 276 32.47 -16.35 19.35
N GLY A 277 31.82 -16.47 18.19
CA GLY A 277 31.36 -17.72 17.63
C GLY A 277 30.06 -18.30 18.20
N HIS A 278 29.25 -17.52 18.92
CA HIS A 278 28.03 -18.02 19.55
C HIS A 278 26.99 -16.93 19.78
N THR A 279 25.71 -17.30 19.78
CA THR A 279 24.58 -16.42 20.03
C THR A 279 23.76 -16.93 21.21
N MET A 280 23.40 -16.02 22.11
CA MET A 280 22.63 -16.29 23.33
C MET A 280 21.52 -15.26 23.48
N LEU A 281 20.52 -15.53 24.32
CA LEU A 281 19.46 -14.57 24.61
C LEU A 281 19.73 -13.87 25.95
N GLY A 282 19.97 -12.56 25.91
CA GLY A 282 20.03 -11.72 27.11
C GLY A 282 18.63 -11.30 27.55
N TYR A 283 18.30 -11.52 28.82
CA TYR A 283 16.97 -11.27 29.38
C TYR A 283 16.98 -10.55 30.73
N GLY A 284 18.14 -10.13 31.22
CA GLY A 284 18.24 -9.43 32.48
C GLY A 284 19.60 -8.81 32.72
N TYR A 285 19.69 -7.98 33.75
CA TYR A 285 20.93 -7.29 34.10
C TYR A 285 21.09 -7.06 35.61
N ASP A 286 22.31 -6.78 36.03
CA ASP A 286 22.63 -6.07 37.28
C ASP A 286 23.50 -4.86 36.95
N GLU A 287 23.00 -3.65 37.25
CA GLU A 287 23.67 -2.39 36.95
C GLU A 287 25.01 -2.25 37.69
N THR A 288 25.09 -2.70 38.95
CA THR A 288 26.27 -2.50 39.81
C THR A 288 27.49 -3.24 39.30
N GLY A 289 27.28 -4.45 38.77
CA GLY A 289 28.35 -5.30 38.23
C GLY A 289 28.50 -5.23 36.72
N SER A 290 27.68 -4.43 36.03
CA SER A 290 27.49 -4.50 34.58
C SER A 290 27.24 -5.93 34.10
N ILE A 291 26.44 -6.70 34.85
CA ILE A 291 26.19 -8.12 34.56
C ILE A 291 25.02 -8.22 33.60
N VAL A 292 25.12 -9.14 32.65
CA VAL A 292 24.04 -9.59 31.77
C VAL A 292 23.65 -11.00 32.21
N TYR A 293 22.35 -11.22 32.43
CA TYR A 293 21.77 -12.55 32.59
C TYR A 293 21.28 -13.05 31.23
N LEU A 294 21.63 -14.29 30.92
CA LEU A 294 21.43 -14.86 29.61
C LEU A 294 21.01 -16.33 29.67
N HIS A 295 20.19 -16.74 28.73
CA HIS A 295 19.98 -18.15 28.41
C HIS A 295 20.94 -18.55 27.31
N ASP A 296 21.73 -19.56 27.62
CA ASP A 296 22.61 -20.20 26.66
C ASP A 296 21.81 -21.23 25.85
N THR A 297 22.29 -21.58 24.66
CA THR A 297 21.70 -22.59 23.80
C THR A 297 22.22 -23.99 24.10
N TRP A 298 22.91 -24.23 25.22
CA TRP A 298 23.40 -25.57 25.57
C TRP A 298 22.60 -26.28 26.66
N ASP A 299 21.85 -25.57 27.49
CA ASP A 299 20.99 -26.13 28.54
C ASP A 299 19.80 -25.22 28.89
N TYR A 300 19.21 -25.47 30.06
CA TYR A 300 18.06 -24.77 30.60
C TYR A 300 18.40 -23.92 31.82
N LEU A 301 19.70 -23.68 32.07
CA LEU A 301 20.16 -22.99 33.26
C LEU A 301 20.32 -21.49 32.99
N ASP A 302 20.24 -20.72 34.06
CA ASP A 302 20.57 -19.30 34.03
C ASP A 302 22.08 -19.16 33.94
N HIS A 303 22.54 -18.26 33.08
CA HIS A 303 23.95 -17.93 32.92
C HIS A 303 24.17 -16.43 32.99
N SER A 304 25.43 -16.02 33.15
CA SER A 304 25.77 -14.59 33.19
C SER A 304 27.16 -14.30 32.65
N MET A 305 27.37 -13.04 32.23
CA MET A 305 28.68 -12.47 31.90
C MET A 305 28.70 -10.99 32.22
N VAL A 306 29.90 -10.41 32.29
CA VAL A 306 30.06 -8.94 32.35
C VAL A 306 29.87 -8.36 30.95
N TRP A 307 29.09 -7.30 30.81
CA TRP A 307 28.88 -6.58 29.55
C TRP A 307 30.22 -6.12 28.95
N GLY A 308 30.40 -6.38 27.65
CA GLY A 308 31.64 -6.14 26.92
C GLY A 308 32.81 -7.05 27.32
N GLY A 309 32.59 -8.00 28.23
CA GLY A 309 33.55 -8.99 28.67
C GLY A 309 33.50 -10.28 27.83
N GLU A 310 33.85 -11.39 28.48
CA GLU A 310 33.88 -12.71 27.85
C GLU A 310 32.90 -13.66 28.53
N TYR A 311 32.18 -14.44 27.72
CA TYR A 311 31.42 -15.61 28.17
C TYR A 311 32.27 -16.86 27.98
N ALA A 312 32.80 -17.39 29.09
CA ALA A 312 33.68 -18.55 29.10
C ALA A 312 34.88 -18.47 28.13
N GLY A 313 35.40 -17.26 27.88
CA GLY A 313 36.49 -17.02 26.91
C GLY A 313 36.03 -16.55 25.52
N MET A 314 34.73 -16.38 25.30
CA MET A 314 34.16 -15.83 24.07
C MET A 314 33.79 -14.36 24.28
N ALA A 315 34.55 -13.45 23.66
CA ALA A 315 34.33 -12.01 23.82
C ALA A 315 32.99 -11.55 23.21
N GLN A 316 32.25 -10.70 23.92
CA GLN A 316 31.06 -10.02 23.37
C GLN A 316 31.50 -8.99 22.33
N TRP A 317 30.85 -8.98 21.18
CA TRP A 317 31.20 -8.06 20.09
C TRP A 317 30.00 -7.30 19.51
N GLY A 318 28.78 -7.82 19.68
CA GLY A 318 27.58 -7.18 19.11
C GLY A 318 26.28 -7.62 19.76
N VAL A 319 25.20 -7.03 19.26
CA VAL A 319 23.82 -7.36 19.63
C VAL A 319 22.93 -7.38 18.39
N THR A 320 21.81 -8.11 18.51
CA THR A 320 20.67 -7.99 17.59
C THR A 320 19.45 -7.58 18.41
N VAL A 321 18.84 -6.46 18.03
CA VAL A 321 17.69 -5.86 18.73
C VAL A 321 16.46 -5.97 17.84
N LEU A 322 15.35 -6.40 18.45
CA LEU A 322 14.05 -6.50 17.81
C LEU A 322 13.00 -5.85 18.72
N GLN A 323 12.27 -4.90 18.17
CA GLN A 323 11.20 -4.22 18.88
C GLN A 323 9.87 -4.49 18.18
N LEU A 324 9.01 -5.24 18.87
CA LEU A 324 7.66 -5.52 18.44
C LEU A 324 6.72 -4.41 18.89
N PHE A 325 5.67 -4.18 18.11
CA PHE A 325 4.58 -3.30 18.50
C PHE A 325 3.85 -3.87 19.71
N ALA A 326 3.66 -3.09 20.77
CA ALA A 326 3.06 -3.57 22.01
C ALA A 326 1.70 -4.24 21.77
N ALA A 327 1.59 -5.52 22.15
CA ALA A 327 0.42 -6.38 21.88
C ALA A 327 -0.95 -5.80 22.28
N ASN A 328 -0.99 -4.94 23.30
CA ASN A 328 -2.21 -4.32 23.81
C ASN A 328 -2.15 -2.78 23.72
N ALA A 329 -1.67 -2.26 22.59
CA ALA A 329 -1.61 -0.82 22.34
C ALA A 329 -2.56 -0.40 21.21
N PRO A 330 -3.13 0.82 21.26
CA PRO A 330 -3.77 1.44 20.10
C PRO A 330 -2.74 1.55 18.96
N PRO A 331 -3.15 1.61 17.68
CA PRO A 331 -2.24 1.72 16.54
C PRO A 331 -1.29 2.92 16.67
N ILE A 332 -0.20 2.93 15.90
CA ILE A 332 0.53 4.19 15.62
C ILE A 332 0.17 4.57 14.20
N ALA A 333 -0.63 5.62 14.04
CA ALA A 333 -1.15 6.04 12.76
C ALA A 333 -0.02 6.56 11.86
N ASN A 334 0.04 6.11 10.61
CA ASN A 334 0.95 6.64 9.61
C ASN A 334 0.45 6.29 8.20
N PHE A 335 0.80 7.11 7.22
CA PHE A 335 0.39 6.90 5.84
C PHE A 335 1.39 7.44 4.82
N SER A 336 1.26 7.02 3.57
CA SER A 336 1.90 7.65 2.42
C SER A 336 0.85 8.06 1.39
N GLY A 337 1.20 9.03 0.53
CA GLY A 337 0.42 9.44 -0.63
C GLY A 337 1.35 9.65 -1.83
N THR A 338 0.96 9.19 -3.01
CA THR A 338 1.76 9.35 -4.24
C THR A 338 0.87 9.56 -5.47
N PRO A 339 1.10 10.61 -6.29
CA PRO A 339 2.11 11.68 -6.10
C PRO A 339 1.73 12.66 -4.97
N ASN A 340 2.66 13.49 -4.52
CA ASN A 340 2.41 14.54 -3.51
C ASN A 340 2.47 15.98 -4.08
N SER A 341 2.91 16.14 -5.34
CA SER A 341 2.61 17.30 -6.17
C SER A 341 1.92 16.81 -7.43
N ILE A 342 0.76 17.38 -7.73
CA ILE A 342 -0.08 17.03 -8.88
C ILE A 342 -0.67 18.28 -9.50
N LEU A 343 -1.15 18.17 -10.75
CA LEU A 343 -1.91 19.24 -11.39
C LEU A 343 -3.38 19.18 -10.97
N THR A 344 -4.09 20.30 -11.12
CA THR A 344 -5.54 20.33 -10.90
C THR A 344 -6.26 19.24 -11.73
N GLY A 345 -7.17 18.51 -11.10
CA GLY A 345 -7.92 17.38 -11.69
C GLY A 345 -7.26 16.02 -11.58
N GLU A 346 -5.99 15.94 -11.16
CA GLU A 346 -5.29 14.67 -10.94
C GLU A 346 -5.62 14.04 -9.57
N SER A 347 -5.16 12.80 -9.36
CA SER A 347 -5.46 12.02 -8.16
C SER A 347 -4.21 11.54 -7.43
N VAL A 348 -4.32 11.45 -6.11
CA VAL A 348 -3.32 10.89 -5.21
C VAL A 348 -3.79 9.53 -4.72
N ASN A 349 -2.90 8.52 -4.80
CA ASN A 349 -3.13 7.21 -4.17
C ASN A 349 -2.56 7.24 -2.76
N PHE A 350 -3.40 7.02 -1.75
CA PHE A 350 -2.98 6.92 -0.36
C PHE A 350 -2.82 5.47 0.06
N SER A 351 -1.86 5.22 0.94
CA SER A 351 -1.65 3.91 1.56
C SER A 351 -1.51 4.04 3.06
N ASP A 352 -2.20 3.18 3.79
CA ASP A 352 -1.97 3.00 5.22
C ASP A 352 -0.62 2.30 5.45
N ILE A 353 0.18 2.85 6.36
CA ILE A 353 1.41 2.23 6.85
C ILE A 353 1.47 2.28 8.39
N SER A 354 0.30 2.33 9.02
CA SER A 354 0.15 2.36 10.47
C SER A 354 0.65 1.06 11.11
N ALA A 355 1.26 1.18 12.28
CA ALA A 355 1.67 0.01 13.07
C ALA A 355 0.54 -0.44 14.02
N GLY A 356 0.53 -1.72 14.41
CA GLY A 356 -0.39 -2.23 15.42
C GLY A 356 -1.71 -2.79 14.88
N ASN A 357 -1.70 -3.27 13.63
CA ASN A 357 -2.82 -3.95 12.97
C ASN A 357 -4.15 -3.19 13.12
N PRO A 358 -4.26 -1.97 12.56
CA PRO A 358 -5.53 -1.28 12.53
C PRO A 358 -6.61 -2.12 11.84
N THR A 359 -7.83 -2.02 12.34
CA THR A 359 -9.01 -2.71 11.81
C THR A 359 -10.05 -1.73 11.25
N SER A 360 -9.81 -0.43 11.36
CA SER A 360 -10.69 0.63 10.85
C SER A 360 -9.90 1.93 10.64
N TRP A 361 -10.27 2.66 9.58
CA TRP A 361 -9.64 3.91 9.17
C TRP A 361 -10.70 5.01 9.04
N GLN A 362 -10.33 6.23 9.44
CA GLN A 362 -11.06 7.43 9.04
C GLN A 362 -10.07 8.44 8.45
N TRP A 363 -10.22 8.68 7.16
CA TRP A 363 -9.46 9.66 6.42
C TRP A 363 -10.20 10.98 6.33
N THR A 364 -9.44 12.07 6.37
CA THR A 364 -9.91 13.41 6.00
C THR A 364 -8.94 14.02 4.99
N PHE A 365 -9.47 14.40 3.84
CA PHE A 365 -8.74 15.02 2.73
C PHE A 365 -9.27 16.43 2.54
N GLU A 366 -8.59 17.42 3.11
CA GLU A 366 -8.97 18.82 2.90
C GLU A 366 -8.89 19.14 1.40
N GLY A 367 -9.94 19.69 0.80
CA GLY A 367 -9.98 20.00 -0.64
C GLY A 367 -10.06 18.80 -1.60
N GLY A 368 -9.99 17.57 -1.08
CA GLY A 368 -10.06 16.35 -1.88
C GLY A 368 -11.48 15.88 -2.17
N THR A 369 -11.64 15.10 -3.24
CA THR A 369 -12.87 14.40 -3.61
C THR A 369 -12.56 12.90 -3.76
N PRO A 370 -13.07 12.02 -2.88
CA PRO A 370 -13.93 12.34 -1.73
C PRO A 370 -13.16 13.07 -0.61
N SER A 371 -13.86 13.89 0.19
CA SER A 371 -13.24 14.65 1.30
C SER A 371 -12.98 13.81 2.55
N ALA A 372 -13.51 12.59 2.60
CA ALA A 372 -13.29 11.63 3.67
C ALA A 372 -13.44 10.19 3.12
N SER A 373 -12.81 9.23 3.77
CA SER A 373 -12.90 7.81 3.40
C SER A 373 -12.75 6.91 4.63
N SER A 374 -13.34 5.71 4.58
CA SER A 374 -13.09 4.62 5.54
C SER A 374 -12.36 3.43 4.92
N VAL A 375 -11.98 3.54 3.65
CA VAL A 375 -11.18 2.54 2.93
C VAL A 375 -9.73 2.65 3.40
N GLU A 376 -9.05 1.53 3.61
CA GLU A 376 -7.64 1.49 4.05
C GLU A 376 -6.71 2.26 3.10
N ASN A 377 -6.85 2.04 1.78
CA ASN A 377 -6.00 2.65 0.75
C ASN A 377 -6.85 3.43 -0.28
N PRO A 378 -7.30 4.67 0.03
CA PRO A 378 -8.18 5.43 -0.84
C PRO A 378 -7.44 6.16 -1.98
N VAL A 379 -8.17 6.47 -3.05
CA VAL A 379 -7.74 7.36 -4.14
C VAL A 379 -8.55 8.65 -4.08
N VAL A 380 -7.87 9.80 -4.15
CA VAL A 380 -8.49 11.11 -3.95
C VAL A 380 -8.09 12.08 -5.05
N THR A 381 -9.08 12.73 -5.67
CA THR A 381 -8.88 13.73 -6.73
C THR A 381 -8.97 15.13 -6.16
N TYR A 382 -8.15 16.06 -6.65
CA TYR A 382 -8.14 17.46 -6.22
C TYR A 382 -8.39 18.39 -7.40
N PHE A 383 -9.36 19.29 -7.29
CA PHE A 383 -9.80 20.16 -8.40
C PHE A 383 -9.48 21.65 -8.20
N THR A 384 -8.80 21.99 -7.11
CA THR A 384 -8.49 23.38 -6.77
C THR A 384 -7.00 23.48 -6.44
N PRO A 385 -6.27 24.40 -7.08
CA PRO A 385 -4.89 24.68 -6.74
C PRO A 385 -4.73 25.08 -5.27
N GLY A 386 -3.66 24.64 -4.63
CA GLY A 386 -3.43 24.88 -3.22
C GLY A 386 -2.54 23.84 -2.55
N VAL A 387 -2.35 23.99 -1.24
CA VAL A 387 -1.64 23.01 -0.43
C VAL A 387 -2.59 22.49 0.63
N TYR A 388 -2.70 21.17 0.77
CA TYR A 388 -3.74 20.52 1.57
C TYR A 388 -3.16 19.60 2.64
N ASP A 389 -3.80 19.64 3.81
CA ASP A 389 -3.53 18.72 4.92
C ASP A 389 -4.25 17.39 4.68
N VAL A 390 -3.62 16.31 5.13
CA VAL A 390 -4.24 14.96 5.13
C VAL A 390 -4.18 14.40 6.54
N THR A 391 -5.29 13.85 7.00
CA THR A 391 -5.39 13.21 8.32
C THR A 391 -5.89 11.78 8.19
N LEU A 392 -5.24 10.86 8.90
CA LEU A 392 -5.67 9.48 9.09
C LEU A 392 -5.88 9.22 10.58
N VAL A 393 -7.04 8.67 10.94
CA VAL A 393 -7.27 8.03 12.23
C VAL A 393 -7.29 6.52 12.02
N ALA A 394 -6.34 5.82 12.61
CA ALA A 394 -6.23 4.36 12.56
C ALA A 394 -6.69 3.77 13.90
N THR A 395 -7.58 2.78 13.87
CA THR A 395 -8.21 2.21 15.07
C THR A 395 -8.10 0.69 15.12
N ASN A 396 -7.80 0.13 16.29
CA ASN A 396 -7.92 -1.30 16.60
C ASN A 396 -8.73 -1.50 17.90
N ALA A 397 -8.83 -2.74 18.39
CA ALA A 397 -9.57 -3.05 19.63
C ALA A 397 -9.03 -2.36 20.90
N ASN A 398 -7.76 -1.92 20.88
CA ASN A 398 -7.08 -1.28 22.01
C ASN A 398 -7.19 0.25 21.99
N GLY A 399 -7.73 0.84 20.91
CA GLY A 399 -7.97 2.28 20.78
C GLY A 399 -7.60 2.80 19.40
N SER A 400 -7.36 4.10 19.30
CA SER A 400 -7.07 4.80 18.06
C SER A 400 -5.88 5.74 18.20
N ASP A 401 -5.21 6.00 17.09
CA ASP A 401 -4.22 7.06 16.96
C ASP A 401 -4.49 7.89 15.71
N THR A 402 -3.97 9.12 15.68
CA THR A 402 -4.23 10.10 14.62
C THR A 402 -2.91 10.64 14.09
N GLU A 403 -2.72 10.56 12.78
CA GLU A 403 -1.63 11.22 12.07
C GLU A 403 -2.19 12.31 11.16
N THR A 404 -1.63 13.52 11.26
CA THR A 404 -1.93 14.64 10.37
C THR A 404 -0.63 15.12 9.73
N LYS A 405 -0.55 15.02 8.40
CA LYS A 405 0.54 15.62 7.62
C LYS A 405 0.07 16.95 7.07
N SER A 406 0.58 18.04 7.63
CA SER A 406 0.24 19.38 7.17
C SER A 406 0.95 19.74 5.87
N GLY A 407 0.22 20.36 4.95
CA GLY A 407 0.68 20.74 3.62
C GLY A 407 1.22 19.56 2.80
N TYR A 408 0.62 18.38 2.96
CA TYR A 408 1.15 17.14 2.42
C TYR A 408 0.98 17.03 0.90
N ILE A 409 -0.13 17.54 0.38
CA ILE A 409 -0.44 17.53 -1.05
C ILE A 409 -0.35 18.95 -1.61
N THR A 410 0.40 19.13 -2.69
CA THR A 410 0.46 20.37 -3.47
C THR A 410 -0.28 20.16 -4.78
N ILE A 411 -1.23 21.05 -5.06
CA ILE A 411 -1.97 21.10 -6.32
C ILE A 411 -1.50 22.35 -7.05
N GLU A 412 -0.80 22.11 -8.15
CA GLU A 412 -0.32 23.17 -9.03
C GLU A 412 -1.42 23.54 -10.03
N ASP A 413 -1.57 24.84 -10.26
CA ASP A 413 -2.29 25.37 -11.41
C ASP A 413 -1.23 25.57 -12.52
N PRO A 414 -1.29 24.88 -13.66
CA PRO A 414 -0.41 25.21 -14.76
C PRO A 414 -0.97 26.48 -15.40
N ASP A 415 -0.40 27.63 -15.01
CA ASP A 415 -0.77 28.91 -15.58
C ASP A 415 -0.42 28.94 -17.08
N TYR A 416 -1.37 29.41 -17.89
CA TYR A 416 -1.11 29.81 -19.27
C TYR A 416 -0.01 30.86 -19.30
N CYS A 417 0.79 30.89 -20.37
CA CYS A 417 1.87 31.84 -20.52
C CYS A 417 1.46 33.29 -20.20
N ASP A 418 2.35 34.05 -19.54
CA ASP A 418 2.12 35.45 -19.18
C ASP A 418 1.80 36.31 -20.42
N ALA A 419 0.86 37.24 -20.28
CA ALA A 419 0.56 38.25 -21.29
C ALA A 419 0.28 39.61 -20.61
N SER A 420 0.83 40.69 -21.17
CA SER A 420 0.61 42.05 -20.65
C SER A 420 0.73 43.10 -21.75
N ALA A 421 0.22 44.30 -21.49
CA ALA A 421 0.28 45.45 -22.40
C ALA A 421 0.31 46.80 -21.67
N THR A 422 0.52 47.91 -22.39
CA THR A 422 0.23 49.25 -21.84
C THR A 422 -1.08 49.79 -22.44
N CYS A 423 -2.00 50.14 -21.54
CA CYS A 423 -3.42 50.42 -21.77
C CYS A 423 -3.76 51.70 -22.56
N ASP A 424 -3.03 52.00 -23.63
CA ASP A 424 -3.32 53.15 -24.49
C ASP A 424 -4.56 52.91 -25.39
N GLU A 425 -4.88 51.65 -25.65
CA GLU A 425 -6.09 51.16 -26.31
C GLU A 425 -6.51 49.85 -25.65
N TYR A 426 -7.80 49.51 -25.73
CA TYR A 426 -8.33 48.34 -25.01
C TYR A 426 -9.54 47.71 -25.70
N ILE A 427 -9.83 46.46 -25.32
CA ILE A 427 -10.99 45.71 -25.75
C ILE A 427 -12.20 46.31 -25.04
N GLY A 428 -13.03 47.05 -25.77
CA GLY A 428 -14.19 47.72 -25.21
C GLY A 428 -15.39 46.79 -25.01
N THR A 429 -15.62 45.84 -25.92
CA THR A 429 -16.69 44.83 -25.74
C THR A 429 -16.34 43.57 -26.50
N MET A 430 -16.29 42.43 -25.80
CA MET A 430 -16.10 41.10 -26.38
C MET A 430 -17.45 40.37 -26.44
N ASN A 431 -17.84 39.94 -27.64
CA ASN A 431 -19.02 39.10 -27.85
C ASN A 431 -18.62 37.76 -28.46
N PHE A 432 -19.04 36.67 -27.82
CA PHE A 432 -18.84 35.32 -28.32
C PHE A 432 -19.91 34.36 -27.79
N ASN A 433 -20.76 33.85 -28.68
CA ASN A 433 -21.96 33.08 -28.33
C ASN A 433 -22.82 33.76 -27.24
N THR A 434 -22.84 33.26 -26.00
CA THR A 434 -23.57 33.86 -24.88
C THR A 434 -22.75 34.87 -24.08
N ILE A 435 -21.43 34.97 -24.32
CA ILE A 435 -20.59 36.01 -23.72
C ILE A 435 -20.89 37.35 -24.42
N SER A 436 -21.15 38.37 -23.61
CA SER A 436 -21.20 39.78 -24.01
C SER A 436 -20.64 40.59 -22.84
N ASN A 437 -19.34 40.85 -22.87
CA ASN A 437 -18.62 41.52 -21.79
C ASN A 437 -18.13 42.89 -22.27
N THR A 438 -18.53 43.96 -21.58
CA THR A 438 -18.05 45.33 -21.82
C THR A 438 -17.16 45.74 -20.66
N SER A 439 -15.91 46.03 -20.95
CA SER A 439 -14.83 46.25 -19.99
C SER A 439 -14.06 47.53 -20.32
N SER A 440 -13.16 47.90 -19.42
CA SER A 440 -12.13 48.92 -19.61
C SER A 440 -10.78 48.30 -19.32
N CYS A 441 -9.71 48.89 -19.82
CA CYS A 441 -8.39 48.28 -19.72
C CYS A 441 -8.00 47.82 -18.30
N GLY A 442 -7.55 46.58 -18.21
CA GLY A 442 -7.01 45.97 -17.00
C GLY A 442 -5.73 46.61 -16.45
N THR A 443 -5.30 46.19 -15.27
CA THR A 443 -3.99 46.62 -14.76
C THR A 443 -2.89 45.98 -15.62
N ASN A 444 -1.95 46.78 -16.14
CA ASN A 444 -0.93 46.32 -17.10
C ASN A 444 -1.50 45.64 -18.35
N GLY A 445 -2.68 46.08 -18.80
CA GLY A 445 -3.28 45.58 -20.05
C GLY A 445 -3.59 44.09 -20.03
N TYR A 446 -3.83 43.51 -18.86
CA TYR A 446 -4.30 42.15 -18.70
C TYR A 446 -5.49 42.12 -17.73
N THR A 447 -6.54 41.40 -18.10
CA THR A 447 -7.69 41.11 -17.22
C THR A 447 -8.11 39.65 -17.31
N ASP A 448 -8.20 38.99 -16.16
CA ASP A 448 -8.76 37.65 -16.06
C ASP A 448 -10.29 37.72 -15.86
N PHE A 449 -11.03 37.27 -16.87
CA PHE A 449 -12.49 37.12 -16.89
C PHE A 449 -12.92 35.66 -16.98
N THR A 450 -12.12 34.69 -16.56
CA THR A 450 -12.51 33.25 -16.55
C THR A 450 -13.75 32.93 -15.74
N GLY A 451 -14.16 33.80 -14.82
CA GLY A 451 -15.48 33.70 -14.18
C GLY A 451 -16.67 33.85 -15.15
N ILE A 452 -16.44 34.35 -16.37
CA ILE A 452 -17.41 34.52 -17.44
C ILE A 452 -17.21 33.42 -18.48
N SER A 453 -18.29 32.69 -18.80
CA SER A 453 -18.19 31.55 -19.70
C SER A 453 -19.34 31.41 -20.71
N THR A 454 -19.09 30.58 -21.73
CA THR A 454 -20.09 30.10 -22.70
C THR A 454 -19.90 28.61 -22.94
N THR A 455 -20.94 27.94 -23.44
CA THR A 455 -20.84 26.55 -23.92
C THR A 455 -20.78 26.51 -25.44
N LEU A 456 -19.85 25.74 -26.00
CA LEU A 456 -19.69 25.52 -27.44
C LEU A 456 -19.84 24.04 -27.77
N THR A 457 -20.39 23.74 -28.94
CA THR A 457 -20.48 22.38 -29.47
C THR A 457 -19.44 22.17 -30.57
N ALA A 458 -18.64 21.10 -30.49
CA ALA A 458 -17.64 20.76 -31.49
C ALA A 458 -18.26 20.62 -32.89
N GLY A 459 -17.55 21.14 -33.90
CA GLY A 459 -18.01 21.18 -35.29
C GLY A 459 -19.04 22.27 -35.62
N ILE A 460 -19.54 23.02 -34.64
CA ILE A 460 -20.45 24.16 -34.87
C ILE A 460 -19.66 25.47 -34.95
N SER A 461 -19.88 26.26 -35.99
CA SER A 461 -19.24 27.56 -36.14
C SER A 461 -19.95 28.66 -35.34
N TYR A 462 -19.19 29.46 -34.60
CA TYR A 462 -19.64 30.59 -33.81
C TYR A 462 -18.94 31.87 -34.26
N THR A 463 -19.65 33.00 -34.24
CA THR A 463 -19.06 34.32 -34.52
C THR A 463 -18.51 34.93 -33.24
N ILE A 464 -17.25 35.36 -33.29
CA ILE A 464 -16.63 36.20 -32.27
C ILE A 464 -16.50 37.63 -32.82
N SER A 465 -16.72 38.63 -31.99
CA SER A 465 -16.53 40.03 -32.37
C SER A 465 -16.12 40.88 -31.19
N VAL A 466 -15.24 41.85 -31.45
CA VAL A 466 -14.81 42.83 -30.46
C VAL A 466 -15.05 44.26 -30.94
N THR A 467 -15.21 45.18 -29.98
CA THR A 467 -15.07 46.63 -30.23
C THR A 467 -13.86 47.14 -29.47
N THR A 468 -13.13 48.13 -29.97
CA THR A 468 -12.01 48.76 -29.26
C THR A 468 -12.31 50.20 -28.84
N SER A 469 -11.54 50.74 -27.91
CA SER A 469 -11.60 52.15 -27.55
C SER A 469 -10.24 52.70 -27.13
N PRO A 470 -9.72 53.74 -27.83
CA PRO A 470 -10.02 54.13 -29.21
C PRO A 470 -9.55 53.05 -30.23
N TRP A 471 -9.80 53.27 -31.52
CA TRP A 471 -9.28 52.44 -32.63
C TRP A 471 -8.24 53.23 -33.42
N TYR A 472 -7.08 52.64 -33.69
CA TYR A 472 -6.04 53.20 -34.53
C TYR A 472 -5.82 52.35 -35.79
N THR A 473 -5.39 53.04 -36.86
CA THR A 473 -4.95 52.35 -38.08
C THR A 473 -3.65 51.60 -37.77
N GLY A 474 -3.72 50.27 -37.68
CA GLY A 474 -2.59 49.41 -37.33
C GLY A 474 -2.89 48.42 -36.21
N ASP A 475 -4.03 48.57 -35.53
CA ASP A 475 -4.48 47.66 -34.48
C ASP A 475 -4.75 46.27 -35.04
N GLN A 476 -4.33 45.26 -34.29
CA GLN A 476 -4.55 43.85 -34.60
C GLN A 476 -5.27 43.20 -33.43
N CYS A 477 -6.23 42.32 -33.73
CA CYS A 477 -6.91 41.54 -32.71
C CYS A 477 -7.00 40.07 -33.11
N GLY A 478 -6.78 39.20 -32.13
CA GLY A 478 -6.76 37.75 -32.30
C GLY A 478 -7.29 37.06 -31.06
N ALA A 479 -7.80 35.85 -31.26
CA ALA A 479 -8.26 34.98 -30.19
C ALA A 479 -7.54 33.63 -30.23
N TRP A 480 -7.35 33.01 -29.07
CA TRP A 480 -6.82 31.66 -28.93
C TRP A 480 -7.75 30.83 -28.06
N VAL A 481 -7.93 29.56 -28.41
CA VAL A 481 -8.65 28.61 -27.58
C VAL A 481 -7.85 27.33 -27.47
N ASP A 482 -7.56 26.92 -26.24
CA ASP A 482 -6.85 25.69 -25.90
C ASP A 482 -7.81 24.51 -26.07
N TRP A 483 -7.84 23.87 -27.24
CA TRP A 483 -8.84 22.83 -27.54
C TRP A 483 -8.51 21.48 -26.93
N ASN A 484 -7.22 21.23 -26.69
CA ASN A 484 -6.70 19.96 -26.21
C ASN A 484 -6.49 19.96 -24.68
N GLN A 485 -6.72 21.09 -24.01
CA GLN A 485 -6.61 21.31 -22.57
C GLN A 485 -5.21 21.02 -22.03
N ASP A 486 -4.17 21.33 -22.80
CA ASP A 486 -2.77 21.15 -22.41
C ASP A 486 -2.12 22.40 -21.81
N LEU A 487 -2.90 23.49 -21.70
CA LEU A 487 -2.56 24.73 -21.01
C LEU A 487 -1.50 25.57 -21.74
N ASP A 488 -1.37 25.36 -23.05
CA ASP A 488 -0.70 26.29 -23.95
C ASP A 488 -1.62 26.76 -25.10
N PHE A 489 -1.03 27.49 -26.05
CA PHE A 489 -1.72 28.01 -27.23
C PHE A 489 -0.88 27.79 -28.51
N ASP A 490 0.08 26.86 -28.45
CA ASP A 490 1.09 26.64 -29.47
C ASP A 490 0.59 25.67 -30.56
N ASP A 491 -0.60 25.11 -30.35
CA ASP A 491 -1.16 24.03 -31.15
C ASP A 491 -1.85 24.52 -32.44
N ALA A 492 -1.84 23.62 -33.44
CA ALA A 492 -2.41 23.93 -34.74
C ALA A 492 -3.95 24.01 -34.66
N GLY A 493 -4.50 25.19 -34.98
CA GLY A 493 -5.96 25.41 -34.98
C GLY A 493 -6.48 26.13 -33.74
N GLU A 494 -5.59 26.55 -32.84
CA GLU A 494 -5.96 27.29 -31.64
C GLU A 494 -6.02 28.80 -31.86
N TYR A 495 -5.28 29.32 -32.85
CA TYR A 495 -5.27 30.74 -33.19
C TYR A 495 -6.35 31.14 -34.22
N PHE A 496 -7.11 32.19 -33.89
CA PHE A 496 -8.18 32.76 -34.70
C PHE A 496 -8.00 34.28 -34.90
N PRO A 497 -7.54 34.73 -36.09
CA PRO A 497 -7.41 36.16 -36.37
C PRO A 497 -8.78 36.84 -36.53
N LEU A 498 -8.94 38.05 -36.00
CA LEU A 498 -10.12 38.89 -36.25
C LEU A 498 -9.87 39.86 -37.40
N SER A 499 -10.90 40.11 -38.22
CA SER A 499 -10.77 41.02 -39.36
C SER A 499 -10.49 42.46 -38.92
N GLU A 500 -9.48 43.11 -39.49
CA GLU A 500 -9.18 44.53 -39.23
C GLU A 500 -10.34 45.48 -39.58
N SER A 501 -11.26 45.08 -40.46
CA SER A 501 -12.35 45.95 -40.93
C SER A 501 -13.62 45.90 -40.07
N SER A 502 -13.84 44.79 -39.37
CA SER A 502 -15.07 44.52 -38.62
C SER A 502 -14.81 44.00 -37.20
N LEU A 503 -13.54 43.76 -36.86
CA LEU A 503 -13.09 43.16 -35.61
C LEU A 503 -13.87 41.89 -35.24
N SER A 504 -14.17 41.10 -36.27
CA SER A 504 -14.96 39.88 -36.13
C SER A 504 -14.29 38.71 -36.84
N GLY A 505 -14.54 37.52 -36.34
CA GLY A 505 -14.04 36.26 -36.86
C GLY A 505 -15.06 35.13 -36.68
N THR A 506 -14.74 33.96 -37.20
CA THR A 506 -15.52 32.73 -37.00
C THR A 506 -14.62 31.69 -36.36
N ILE A 507 -15.07 31.14 -35.22
CA ILE A 507 -14.40 30.07 -34.49
C ILE A 507 -15.25 28.82 -34.64
N THR A 508 -14.64 27.72 -35.08
CA THR A 508 -15.30 26.40 -35.12
C THR A 508 -14.48 25.48 -34.23
N PRO A 509 -14.99 25.06 -33.05
CA PRO A 509 -14.25 24.12 -32.22
C PRO A 509 -14.00 22.83 -33.02
N PRO A 510 -12.76 22.32 -33.05
CA PRO A 510 -12.42 21.18 -33.88
C PRO A 510 -13.11 19.90 -33.36
N SER A 511 -13.30 18.92 -34.25
CA SER A 511 -14.05 17.69 -33.95
C SER A 511 -13.37 16.78 -32.92
N ASP A 512 -12.13 17.05 -32.56
CA ASP A 512 -11.32 16.35 -31.56
C ASP A 512 -11.11 17.16 -30.27
N ALA A 513 -11.68 18.37 -30.16
CA ALA A 513 -11.60 19.17 -28.94
C ALA A 513 -12.09 18.38 -27.70
N LEU A 514 -11.36 18.48 -26.59
CA LEU A 514 -11.71 17.76 -25.36
C LEU A 514 -12.96 18.36 -24.70
N ASN A 515 -13.77 17.51 -24.08
CA ASN A 515 -14.94 17.95 -23.31
C ASN A 515 -14.50 18.67 -22.03
N GLY A 516 -15.23 19.71 -21.64
CA GLY A 516 -14.99 20.43 -20.38
C GLY A 516 -14.60 21.90 -20.57
N PRO A 517 -14.33 22.60 -19.46
CA PRO A 517 -13.88 23.99 -19.48
C PRO A 517 -12.46 24.09 -20.04
N THR A 518 -12.22 25.09 -20.89
CA THR A 518 -10.89 25.49 -21.35
C THR A 518 -10.80 27.01 -21.56
N ARG A 519 -9.59 27.53 -21.76
CA ARG A 519 -9.30 28.97 -21.86
C ARG A 519 -9.59 29.50 -23.26
N LEU A 520 -10.26 30.64 -23.31
CA LEU A 520 -10.30 31.55 -24.46
C LEU A 520 -9.49 32.81 -24.11
N ARG A 521 -8.43 33.09 -24.86
CA ARG A 521 -7.66 34.33 -24.76
C ARG A 521 -7.98 35.25 -25.92
N VAL A 522 -8.22 36.53 -25.67
CA VAL A 522 -8.40 37.57 -26.70
C VAL A 522 -7.36 38.65 -26.49
N ARG A 523 -6.61 39.00 -27.54
CA ARG A 523 -5.59 40.05 -27.48
C ARG A 523 -5.81 41.13 -28.51
N LEU A 524 -5.56 42.36 -28.11
CA LEU A 524 -5.46 43.57 -28.93
C LEU A 524 -4.03 44.11 -28.83
N LEU A 525 -3.42 44.53 -29.94
CA LEU A 525 -2.17 45.29 -29.92
C LEU A 525 -2.00 46.28 -31.09
N TYR A 526 -1.21 47.33 -30.88
CA TYR A 526 -0.84 48.31 -31.90
C TYR A 526 0.45 47.89 -32.61
N THR A 527 0.31 47.26 -33.79
CA THR A 527 1.39 46.85 -34.70
C THR A 527 2.39 45.83 -34.12
N GLY A 528 2.71 44.77 -34.87
CA GLY A 528 3.70 43.76 -34.45
C GLY A 528 3.35 42.35 -34.91
N GLU A 529 3.95 41.36 -34.28
CA GLU A 529 3.50 39.97 -34.39
C GLU A 529 2.51 39.68 -33.27
N ILE A 530 1.33 39.19 -33.63
CA ILE A 530 0.28 38.83 -32.67
C ILE A 530 0.48 37.38 -32.21
N VAL A 531 0.94 37.23 -30.97
CA VAL A 531 1.23 35.94 -30.31
C VAL A 531 0.41 35.82 -29.02
N PRO A 532 0.16 34.62 -28.47
CA PRO A 532 -0.67 34.48 -27.26
C PRO A 532 0.03 34.92 -25.96
N CYS A 533 1.36 35.02 -25.98
CA CYS A 533 2.21 35.25 -24.80
C CYS A 533 3.03 36.56 -24.91
N GLY A 534 3.61 36.99 -23.80
CA GLY A 534 4.58 38.08 -23.72
C GLY A 534 3.98 39.48 -23.54
N ASN A 535 4.87 40.44 -23.26
CA ASN A 535 4.53 41.84 -23.07
C ASN A 535 4.57 42.60 -24.40
N VAL A 536 3.50 43.35 -24.69
CA VAL A 536 3.43 44.28 -25.82
C VAL A 536 3.37 45.72 -25.32
N ASP A 537 3.80 46.68 -26.12
CA ASP A 537 3.86 48.08 -25.70
C ASP A 537 2.49 48.76 -25.68
N TRP A 538 1.52 48.33 -26.49
CA TRP A 538 0.20 48.96 -26.59
C TRP A 538 -0.87 47.90 -26.84
N GLY A 539 -1.96 47.93 -26.07
CA GLY A 539 -3.07 47.01 -26.24
C GLY A 539 -3.66 46.47 -24.92
N GLU A 540 -4.33 45.31 -25.03
CA GLU A 540 -4.90 44.58 -23.90
C GLU A 540 -4.99 43.08 -24.19
N THR A 541 -4.98 42.27 -23.14
CA THR A 541 -5.29 40.84 -23.14
C THR A 541 -6.42 40.56 -22.16
N GLU A 542 -7.43 39.81 -22.60
CA GLU A 542 -8.53 39.34 -21.77
C GLU A 542 -8.66 37.81 -21.89
N ASP A 543 -8.86 37.15 -20.76
CA ASP A 543 -9.05 35.71 -20.70
C ASP A 543 -10.46 35.33 -20.22
N TYR A 544 -11.07 34.32 -20.84
CA TYR A 544 -12.43 33.84 -20.58
C TYR A 544 -12.45 32.31 -20.53
N THR A 545 -13.56 31.71 -20.09
CA THR A 545 -13.75 30.25 -20.14
C THR A 545 -14.73 29.83 -21.22
N VAL A 546 -14.39 28.81 -22.01
CA VAL A 546 -15.30 28.12 -22.92
C VAL A 546 -15.50 26.68 -22.45
N ASN A 547 -16.75 26.26 -22.30
CA ASN A 547 -17.10 24.88 -21.97
C ASN A 547 -17.38 24.12 -23.27
N VAL A 548 -16.48 23.22 -23.66
CA VAL A 548 -16.61 22.45 -24.90
C VAL A 548 -17.46 21.21 -24.65
N ILE A 549 -18.43 21.02 -25.55
CA ILE A 549 -19.19 19.79 -25.71
C ILE A 549 -18.84 19.20 -27.07
N ASN A 550 -18.07 18.13 -27.09
CA ASN A 550 -17.76 17.36 -28.28
C ASN A 550 -18.59 16.06 -28.30
N PRO A 551 -19.68 16.03 -29.10
CA PRO A 551 -20.51 14.84 -29.23
C PRO A 551 -19.92 13.76 -30.15
N GLU A 552 -18.85 14.03 -30.91
CA GLU A 552 -18.33 13.14 -31.96
C GLU A 552 -17.00 12.42 -31.60
N SER A 553 -16.32 12.75 -30.50
CA SER A 553 -15.05 12.10 -30.10
C SER A 553 -15.19 11.03 -29.00
N GLN A 554 -16.29 10.28 -29.01
CA GLN A 554 -16.47 9.15 -28.09
C GLN A 554 -16.41 7.80 -28.81
N LYS A 555 -15.73 6.84 -28.18
CA LYS A 555 -15.88 5.43 -28.53
C LYS A 555 -17.14 4.91 -27.89
N ILE A 556 -18.03 4.41 -28.72
CA ILE A 556 -19.32 3.88 -28.31
C ILE A 556 -19.20 2.38 -28.13
N LEU A 557 -19.37 1.91 -26.89
CA LEU A 557 -19.47 0.50 -26.56
C LEU A 557 -20.95 0.12 -26.45
N ASN A 558 -21.43 -0.63 -27.43
CA ASN A 558 -22.77 -1.21 -27.43
C ASN A 558 -22.72 -2.60 -26.79
N LEU A 559 -23.36 -2.75 -25.63
CA LEU A 559 -23.44 -4.01 -24.94
C LEU A 559 -24.82 -4.64 -25.08
N THR A 560 -24.86 -5.95 -24.98
CA THR A 560 -26.08 -6.70 -24.69
C THR A 560 -25.78 -7.69 -23.56
N LEU A 561 -26.53 -7.59 -22.47
CA LEU A 561 -26.46 -8.49 -21.33
C LEU A 561 -27.81 -8.63 -20.65
N MET A 562 -28.01 -9.73 -19.95
CA MET A 562 -29.21 -10.02 -19.18
C MET A 562 -28.81 -10.29 -17.73
N LEU A 563 -29.51 -9.70 -16.78
CA LEU A 563 -29.29 -9.92 -15.36
C LEU A 563 -30.27 -10.98 -14.87
N GLU A 564 -29.78 -12.02 -14.19
CA GLU A 564 -30.61 -13.15 -13.76
C GLU A 564 -31.82 -12.72 -12.93
N GLY A 565 -31.61 -11.80 -11.99
CA GLY A 565 -32.65 -11.31 -11.09
C GLY A 565 -33.82 -10.68 -11.82
N LEU A 566 -33.52 -9.83 -12.81
CA LEU A 566 -34.53 -9.09 -13.56
C LEU A 566 -35.09 -9.85 -14.76
N PHE A 567 -34.37 -10.83 -15.31
CA PHE A 567 -34.72 -11.48 -16.56
C PHE A 567 -35.96 -12.38 -16.45
N ASP A 568 -36.98 -12.09 -17.27
CA ASP A 568 -38.18 -12.89 -17.41
C ASP A 568 -38.10 -13.78 -18.68
N PRO A 569 -38.01 -15.11 -18.53
CA PRO A 569 -37.90 -16.04 -19.66
C PRO A 569 -39.16 -16.09 -20.53
N THR A 570 -40.30 -15.59 -20.05
CA THR A 570 -41.56 -15.58 -20.80
C THR A 570 -41.58 -14.44 -21.81
N THR A 571 -41.19 -13.24 -21.38
CA THR A 571 -41.17 -12.04 -22.23
C THR A 571 -39.86 -11.88 -23.00
N GLN A 572 -38.81 -12.65 -22.64
CA GLN A 572 -37.46 -12.51 -23.18
C GLN A 572 -36.86 -11.11 -22.93
N MET A 573 -37.32 -10.46 -21.86
CA MET A 573 -36.93 -9.11 -21.46
C MET A 573 -36.69 -9.08 -19.96
N MET A 574 -35.91 -8.11 -19.49
CA MET A 574 -35.80 -7.78 -18.08
C MET A 574 -37.02 -6.99 -17.61
N ARG A 575 -37.46 -7.30 -16.39
CA ARG A 575 -38.32 -6.41 -15.61
C ARG A 575 -37.56 -5.13 -15.29
N LYS A 576 -38.30 -4.08 -14.98
CA LYS A 576 -37.70 -2.86 -14.44
C LYS A 576 -37.59 -3.00 -12.95
N ALA A 577 -36.46 -2.59 -12.39
CA ALA A 577 -36.30 -2.50 -10.95
C ALA A 577 -37.41 -1.63 -10.35
N GLY A 578 -38.08 -2.17 -9.36
CA GLY A 578 -39.15 -1.51 -8.63
C GLY A 578 -38.64 -0.57 -7.55
N ASP A 579 -39.48 0.38 -7.21
CA ASP A 579 -39.46 1.10 -5.94
C ASP A 579 -40.87 1.06 -5.31
N GLU A 580 -41.07 1.74 -4.19
CA GLU A 580 -42.35 1.77 -3.46
C GLU A 580 -43.54 2.31 -4.30
N SER A 581 -43.25 3.03 -5.40
CA SER A 581 -44.23 3.72 -6.25
C SER A 581 -44.37 3.10 -7.65
N GLY A 582 -43.62 2.04 -7.97
CA GLY A 582 -43.64 1.37 -9.27
C GLY A 582 -42.23 1.25 -9.87
N PRO A 583 -42.07 1.27 -11.21
CA PRO A 583 -40.74 1.19 -11.81
C PRO A 583 -39.86 2.39 -11.43
N HIS A 584 -38.69 2.12 -10.89
CA HIS A 584 -37.73 3.14 -10.44
C HIS A 584 -37.22 4.02 -11.60
N PHE A 585 -36.98 3.39 -12.77
CA PHE A 585 -36.45 4.08 -13.94
C PHE A 585 -37.53 4.36 -15.02
N PRO A 586 -37.45 5.55 -15.68
CA PRO A 586 -38.39 5.91 -16.74
C PRO A 586 -38.12 5.15 -18.05
N GLY A 587 -39.06 5.24 -19.00
CA GLY A 587 -38.84 4.79 -20.38
C GLY A 587 -38.72 3.26 -20.53
N THR A 588 -37.64 2.77 -21.13
CA THR A 588 -37.36 1.33 -21.34
C THR A 588 -36.21 0.82 -20.48
N VAL A 589 -35.74 1.62 -19.51
CA VAL A 589 -34.63 1.26 -18.64
C VAL A 589 -35.11 0.23 -17.63
N ALA A 590 -34.46 -0.93 -17.63
CA ALA A 590 -34.65 -1.96 -16.63
C ALA A 590 -33.90 -1.60 -15.35
N ASP A 591 -32.63 -1.20 -15.50
CA ASP A 591 -31.74 -0.89 -14.40
C ASP A 591 -30.53 -0.06 -14.85
N GLN A 592 -29.55 0.15 -13.96
CA GLN A 592 -28.26 0.77 -14.24
C GLN A 592 -27.09 -0.14 -13.86
N ILE A 593 -26.03 -0.09 -14.64
CA ILE A 593 -24.78 -0.86 -14.41
C ILE A 593 -23.56 0.06 -14.49
N ASN A 594 -22.45 -0.39 -13.89
CA ASN A 594 -21.14 0.20 -14.11
C ASN A 594 -20.37 -0.66 -15.11
N VAL A 595 -19.77 -0.01 -16.11
CA VAL A 595 -18.97 -0.66 -17.15
C VAL A 595 -17.55 -0.12 -17.07
N SER A 596 -16.59 -0.97 -16.76
CA SER A 596 -15.18 -0.61 -16.68
C SER A 596 -14.36 -1.29 -17.78
N LEU A 597 -13.39 -0.56 -18.32
CA LEU A 597 -12.35 -1.08 -19.20
C LEU A 597 -11.14 -1.42 -18.34
N VAL A 598 -10.67 -2.65 -18.43
CA VAL A 598 -9.56 -3.15 -17.63
C VAL A 598 -8.39 -3.55 -18.53
N GLN A 599 -7.16 -3.27 -18.09
CA GLN A 599 -5.95 -3.67 -18.82
C GLN A 599 -6.00 -5.15 -19.20
N SER A 600 -5.46 -5.50 -20.38
CA SER A 600 -5.46 -6.89 -20.86
C SER A 600 -4.36 -7.77 -20.25
N ALA A 601 -3.54 -7.22 -19.35
CA ALA A 601 -2.42 -7.88 -18.70
C ALA A 601 -2.31 -7.43 -17.23
N PRO A 602 -1.67 -8.23 -16.36
CA PRO A 602 -1.42 -7.84 -14.97
C PRO A 602 -0.73 -6.46 -14.89
N PRO A 603 -1.15 -5.59 -13.96
CA PRO A 603 -1.96 -5.86 -12.77
C PRO A 603 -3.49 -5.81 -12.97
N TYR A 604 -3.98 -5.75 -14.21
CA TYR A 604 -5.42 -5.64 -14.50
C TYR A 604 -6.08 -4.40 -13.87
N SER A 605 -5.40 -3.26 -13.94
CA SER A 605 -5.95 -2.00 -13.44
C SER A 605 -7.09 -1.49 -14.33
N VAL A 606 -8.08 -0.85 -13.72
CA VAL A 606 -9.15 -0.13 -14.42
C VAL A 606 -8.55 1.08 -15.16
N VAL A 607 -8.85 1.20 -16.45
CA VAL A 607 -8.36 2.25 -17.35
C VAL A 607 -9.39 3.36 -17.52
N ALA A 608 -10.66 2.98 -17.63
CA ALA A 608 -11.78 3.92 -17.77
C ALA A 608 -13.06 3.27 -17.26
N SER A 609 -14.03 4.06 -16.83
CA SER A 609 -15.34 3.56 -16.39
C SER A 609 -16.48 4.44 -16.87
N SER A 610 -17.63 3.83 -17.14
CA SER A 610 -18.91 4.48 -17.35
C SER A 610 -19.84 4.04 -16.22
N VAL A 611 -20.20 4.97 -15.34
CA VAL A 611 -21.03 4.71 -14.16
C VAL A 611 -22.50 4.97 -14.45
N ASN A 612 -23.39 4.22 -13.78
CA ASN A 612 -24.85 4.36 -13.91
C ASN A 612 -25.36 4.25 -15.37
N THR A 613 -24.70 3.41 -16.18
CA THR A 613 -25.06 3.14 -17.57
C THR A 613 -26.45 2.52 -17.64
N ALA A 614 -27.38 3.17 -18.33
CA ALA A 614 -28.76 2.69 -18.45
C ALA A 614 -28.83 1.36 -19.22
N LEU A 615 -29.30 0.31 -18.56
CA LEU A 615 -29.53 -1.01 -19.10
C LEU A 615 -31.02 -1.16 -19.46
N ASN A 616 -31.32 -1.31 -20.75
CA ASN A 616 -32.70 -1.41 -21.21
C ASN A 616 -33.29 -2.81 -20.99
N GLN A 617 -34.63 -2.92 -20.96
CA GLN A 617 -35.35 -4.18 -20.79
C GLN A 617 -35.01 -5.26 -21.83
N ASN A 618 -34.56 -4.89 -23.03
CA ASN A 618 -34.10 -5.82 -24.06
C ASN A 618 -32.63 -6.28 -23.86
N GLY A 619 -31.98 -5.87 -22.77
CA GLY A 619 -30.58 -6.15 -22.46
C GLY A 619 -29.57 -5.19 -23.09
N THR A 620 -30.00 -4.23 -23.91
CA THR A 620 -29.06 -3.31 -24.57
C THR A 620 -28.67 -2.15 -23.66
N CYS A 621 -27.38 -1.84 -23.63
CA CYS A 621 -26.88 -0.60 -23.04
C CYS A 621 -25.76 -0.01 -23.89
N THR A 622 -25.55 1.30 -23.77
CA THR A 622 -24.53 2.02 -24.51
C THR A 622 -23.67 2.78 -23.52
N ALA A 623 -22.38 2.46 -23.48
CA ALA A 623 -21.39 3.17 -22.71
C ALA A 623 -20.48 3.97 -23.66
N SER A 624 -20.09 5.17 -23.24
CA SER A 624 -19.20 6.04 -24.02
C SER A 624 -17.86 6.20 -23.31
N PHE A 625 -16.78 6.12 -24.08
CA PHE A 625 -15.41 6.25 -23.59
C PHE A 625 -14.60 7.22 -24.47
N SER A 626 -13.43 7.66 -23.98
CA SER A 626 -12.54 8.58 -24.72
C SER A 626 -12.14 8.03 -26.10
N SER A 627 -12.14 8.88 -27.12
CA SER A 627 -11.59 8.58 -28.46
C SER A 627 -10.11 8.19 -28.46
N ALA A 628 -9.35 8.61 -27.44
CA ALA A 628 -7.92 8.31 -27.32
C ALA A 628 -7.62 6.82 -27.07
N LEU A 629 -8.60 6.05 -26.59
CA LEU A 629 -8.42 4.64 -26.30
C LEU A 629 -8.20 3.83 -27.58
N SER A 630 -7.05 3.18 -27.71
CA SER A 630 -6.72 2.36 -28.90
C SER A 630 -6.33 0.92 -28.56
N GLY A 631 -6.24 0.60 -27.26
CA GLY A 631 -5.83 -0.71 -26.77
C GLY A 631 -6.89 -1.81 -26.87
N ILE A 632 -6.55 -2.95 -26.27
CA ILE A 632 -7.48 -4.04 -26.01
C ILE A 632 -7.75 -4.08 -24.50
N TYR A 633 -9.01 -4.24 -24.11
CA TYR A 633 -9.40 -4.18 -22.69
C TYR A 633 -10.40 -5.26 -22.36
N TYR A 634 -10.29 -5.85 -21.17
CA TYR A 634 -11.40 -6.62 -20.63
C TYR A 634 -12.55 -5.66 -20.28
N LEU A 635 -13.78 -6.11 -20.52
CA LEU A 635 -14.98 -5.39 -20.10
C LEU A 635 -15.43 -5.96 -18.77
N LYS A 636 -15.49 -5.13 -17.74
CA LYS A 636 -15.93 -5.49 -16.40
C LYS A 636 -17.29 -4.87 -16.12
N ILE A 637 -18.25 -5.69 -15.71
CA ILE A 637 -19.63 -5.32 -15.43
C ILE A 637 -19.87 -5.47 -13.92
N ASN A 638 -20.27 -4.38 -13.28
CA ASN A 638 -20.74 -4.37 -11.90
C ASN A 638 -22.19 -3.89 -11.87
N HIS A 639 -23.05 -4.64 -11.20
CA HIS A 639 -24.45 -4.30 -10.95
C HIS A 639 -24.71 -4.47 -9.46
N ARG A 640 -25.67 -3.70 -8.90
CA ARG A 640 -25.82 -3.50 -7.45
C ARG A 640 -25.95 -4.76 -6.60
N ASN A 641 -26.34 -5.88 -7.21
CA ASN A 641 -26.60 -7.15 -6.53
C ASN A 641 -26.35 -8.38 -7.43
N SER A 642 -25.45 -8.23 -8.41
CA SER A 642 -25.04 -9.33 -9.29
C SER A 642 -23.54 -9.52 -9.20
N ILE A 643 -23.10 -10.74 -9.47
CA ILE A 643 -21.68 -11.07 -9.44
C ILE A 643 -20.91 -10.22 -10.44
N GLU A 644 -19.75 -9.72 -10.04
CA GLU A 644 -18.86 -9.05 -10.97
C GLU A 644 -18.55 -9.98 -12.15
N SER A 645 -18.74 -9.47 -13.38
CA SER A 645 -18.68 -10.28 -14.58
C SER A 645 -17.76 -9.66 -15.63
N TRP A 646 -16.89 -10.47 -16.21
CA TRP A 646 -15.87 -10.03 -17.16
C TRP A 646 -16.10 -10.60 -18.55
N SER A 647 -15.74 -9.85 -19.60
CA SER A 647 -15.66 -10.39 -20.96
C SER A 647 -14.68 -11.55 -20.99
N SER A 648 -15.00 -12.62 -21.72
CA SER A 648 -14.13 -13.81 -21.77
C SER A 648 -12.76 -13.56 -22.40
N THR A 649 -12.65 -12.52 -23.22
CA THR A 649 -11.41 -12.07 -23.85
C THR A 649 -11.38 -10.54 -23.87
N PRO A 650 -10.19 -9.92 -23.98
CA PRO A 650 -10.08 -8.49 -24.22
C PRO A 650 -10.78 -8.09 -25.53
N VAL A 651 -11.40 -6.93 -25.54
CA VAL A 651 -12.13 -6.34 -26.66
C VAL A 651 -11.30 -5.19 -27.22
N SER A 652 -11.17 -5.14 -28.55
CA SER A 652 -10.41 -4.09 -29.23
C SER A 652 -11.18 -2.77 -29.27
N PHE A 653 -10.52 -1.72 -28.77
CA PHE A 653 -10.96 -0.34 -28.89
C PHE A 653 -10.24 0.35 -30.04
N SER A 654 -9.78 -0.37 -31.06
CA SER A 654 -9.26 0.27 -32.28
C SER A 654 -10.34 0.95 -33.14
N GLY A 655 -11.60 0.54 -33.00
CA GLY A 655 -12.75 1.14 -33.69
C GLY A 655 -13.43 2.26 -32.90
N ASN A 656 -14.38 2.95 -33.53
CA ASN A 656 -15.22 3.99 -32.90
C ASN A 656 -16.56 3.44 -32.36
N SER A 657 -17.01 2.31 -32.90
CA SER A 657 -18.16 1.57 -32.40
C SER A 657 -17.71 0.14 -32.09
N ILE A 658 -17.79 -0.21 -30.82
CA ILE A 658 -17.44 -1.51 -30.26
C ILE A 658 -18.75 -2.20 -29.89
N SER A 659 -18.83 -3.51 -30.08
CA SER A 659 -20.00 -4.28 -29.69
C SER A 659 -19.60 -5.55 -28.96
N TYR A 660 -20.25 -5.83 -27.83
CA TYR A 660 -20.05 -7.05 -27.09
C TYR A 660 -21.37 -7.57 -26.52
N ASN A 661 -21.65 -8.85 -26.71
CA ASN A 661 -22.88 -9.47 -26.26
C ASN A 661 -22.55 -10.62 -25.30
N PHE A 662 -22.84 -10.42 -24.02
CA PHE A 662 -22.65 -11.40 -22.96
C PHE A 662 -23.70 -12.51 -23.00
N SER A 663 -24.87 -12.24 -23.60
CA SER A 663 -26.04 -13.13 -23.49
C SER A 663 -26.19 -14.16 -24.60
N ASP A 664 -25.30 -14.17 -25.60
CA ASP A 664 -25.37 -15.10 -26.74
C ASP A 664 -24.84 -16.50 -26.40
N SER A 665 -23.82 -16.59 -25.54
CA SER A 665 -23.10 -17.84 -25.25
C SER A 665 -22.40 -17.70 -23.89
N PRO A 666 -22.26 -18.77 -23.09
CA PRO A 666 -21.61 -18.65 -21.80
C PRO A 666 -20.12 -18.33 -21.96
N SER A 667 -19.52 -18.73 -23.10
CA SER A 667 -18.15 -18.40 -23.48
C SER A 667 -17.90 -16.92 -23.79
N LYS A 668 -18.90 -16.05 -23.63
CA LYS A 668 -18.77 -14.59 -23.64
C LYS A 668 -18.53 -14.01 -22.25
N VAL A 669 -18.73 -14.79 -21.20
CA VAL A 669 -18.33 -14.43 -19.84
C VAL A 669 -17.07 -15.21 -19.49
N TYR A 670 -16.11 -14.55 -18.83
CA TYR A 670 -14.91 -15.21 -18.37
C TYR A 670 -15.25 -16.41 -17.48
N GLY A 671 -14.53 -17.52 -17.64
CA GLY A 671 -14.82 -18.77 -16.94
C GLY A 671 -16.15 -19.44 -17.28
N ASN A 672 -16.87 -18.99 -18.31
CA ASN A 672 -18.27 -19.37 -18.57
C ASN A 672 -19.23 -19.01 -17.43
N ASN A 673 -18.92 -17.96 -16.65
CA ASN A 673 -19.61 -17.61 -15.41
C ASN A 673 -20.98 -16.94 -15.65
N SER A 674 -21.94 -17.71 -16.17
CA SER A 674 -23.31 -17.26 -16.46
C SER A 674 -24.30 -18.42 -16.41
N ILE A 675 -25.59 -18.09 -16.25
CA ILE A 675 -26.68 -19.06 -16.20
C ILE A 675 -27.58 -19.00 -17.44
N LEU A 676 -27.95 -20.15 -17.99
CA LEU A 676 -28.91 -20.23 -19.09
C LEU A 676 -30.34 -20.13 -18.55
N LYS A 677 -31.04 -19.03 -18.84
CA LYS A 677 -32.44 -18.80 -18.46
C LYS A 677 -33.24 -18.42 -19.70
N GLY A 678 -34.31 -19.16 -20.00
CA GLY A 678 -35.19 -18.87 -21.14
C GLY A 678 -34.50 -18.81 -22.51
N GLY A 679 -33.35 -19.47 -22.71
CA GLY A 679 -32.60 -19.42 -23.97
C GLY A 679 -31.60 -18.25 -24.10
N LYS A 680 -31.43 -17.44 -23.04
CA LYS A 680 -30.40 -16.40 -22.94
C LYS A 680 -29.45 -16.71 -21.79
N TYR A 681 -28.17 -16.35 -21.95
CA TYR A 681 -27.21 -16.41 -20.86
C TYR A 681 -27.33 -15.12 -20.03
N CYS A 682 -27.61 -15.28 -18.75
CA CYS A 682 -27.76 -14.21 -17.79
C CYS A 682 -26.55 -14.19 -16.85
N LEU A 683 -26.13 -12.99 -16.45
CA LEU A 683 -25.15 -12.81 -15.40
C LEU A 683 -25.80 -13.15 -14.05
N PHE A 684 -25.09 -13.87 -13.19
CA PHE A 684 -25.63 -14.36 -11.93
C PHE A 684 -25.98 -13.22 -10.97
N GLY A 685 -27.15 -13.32 -10.34
CA GLY A 685 -27.56 -12.43 -9.25
C GLY A 685 -27.16 -12.98 -7.87
N GLY A 686 -27.34 -12.17 -6.84
CA GLY A 686 -27.31 -12.62 -5.44
C GLY A 686 -26.09 -12.22 -4.63
N ASP A 687 -25.08 -11.58 -5.23
CA ASP A 687 -23.95 -10.96 -4.53
C ASP A 687 -24.40 -9.56 -4.05
N ALA A 688 -25.15 -9.52 -2.95
CA ALA A 688 -25.77 -8.32 -2.40
C ALA A 688 -24.78 -7.48 -1.60
N ASN A 689 -23.77 -8.12 -0.99
CA ASN A 689 -22.74 -7.44 -0.21
C ASN A 689 -21.53 -7.00 -1.08
N GLN A 690 -21.49 -7.42 -2.35
CA GLN A 690 -20.45 -7.10 -3.34
C GLN A 690 -19.05 -7.60 -2.93
N ASP A 691 -18.97 -8.75 -2.28
CA ASP A 691 -17.71 -9.40 -1.89
C ASP A 691 -17.15 -10.34 -2.98
N GLY A 692 -17.88 -10.52 -4.07
CA GLY A 692 -17.48 -11.35 -5.20
C GLY A 692 -17.78 -12.83 -5.02
N SER A 693 -18.57 -13.21 -4.01
CA SER A 693 -19.14 -14.55 -3.85
C SER A 693 -20.65 -14.43 -3.61
N VAL A 694 -21.40 -15.48 -3.93
CA VAL A 694 -22.79 -15.62 -3.47
C VAL A 694 -22.77 -16.64 -2.34
N ASP A 695 -22.94 -16.19 -1.10
CA ASP A 695 -22.91 -17.07 0.06
C ASP A 695 -23.82 -16.62 1.22
N THR A 696 -23.59 -17.15 2.42
CA THR A 696 -24.38 -16.82 3.62
C THR A 696 -24.25 -15.35 4.06
N GLY A 697 -23.17 -14.68 3.66
CA GLY A 697 -22.94 -13.25 3.84
C GLY A 697 -23.96 -12.40 3.10
N ASP A 698 -24.42 -12.82 1.92
CA ASP A 698 -25.48 -12.16 1.15
C ASP A 698 -26.87 -12.45 1.69
N MET A 699 -27.07 -13.65 2.22
CA MET A 699 -28.37 -14.06 2.75
C MET A 699 -28.78 -13.24 3.98
N THR A 700 -27.82 -12.93 4.84
CA THR A 700 -28.05 -12.22 6.10
C THR A 700 -28.74 -10.85 5.92
N PRO A 701 -28.25 -9.93 5.07
CA PRO A 701 -28.94 -8.66 4.83
C PRO A 701 -30.31 -8.83 4.18
N ILE A 702 -30.48 -9.80 3.28
CA ILE A 702 -31.77 -10.08 2.62
C ILE A 702 -32.80 -10.59 3.63
N ASP A 703 -32.44 -11.53 4.50
CA ASP A 703 -33.32 -12.07 5.54
C ASP A 703 -33.75 -10.98 6.53
N ASN A 704 -32.83 -10.07 6.88
CA ASN A 704 -33.13 -8.93 7.75
C ASN A 704 -34.15 -7.99 7.10
N ASP A 705 -33.95 -7.66 5.82
CA ASP A 705 -34.83 -6.77 5.07
C ASP A 705 -36.20 -7.40 4.77
N ALA A 706 -36.23 -8.69 4.42
CA ALA A 706 -37.47 -9.45 4.24
C ALA A 706 -38.28 -9.50 5.56
N SER A 707 -37.60 -9.71 6.69
CA SER A 707 -38.23 -9.69 8.02
C SER A 707 -38.74 -8.30 8.42
N ALA A 708 -38.12 -7.24 7.89
CA ALA A 708 -38.51 -5.85 8.10
C ALA A 708 -39.60 -5.37 7.12
N PHE A 709 -40.00 -6.19 6.15
CA PHE A 709 -40.87 -5.80 5.04
C PHE A 709 -40.30 -4.60 4.25
N THR A 710 -38.98 -4.58 4.06
CA THR A 710 -38.30 -3.52 3.30
C THR A 710 -38.83 -3.50 1.86
N SER A 711 -39.17 -2.31 1.38
CA SER A 711 -39.58 -2.03 0.01
C SER A 711 -38.78 -0.87 -0.56
N GLY A 712 -38.74 -0.75 -1.88
CA GLY A 712 -38.01 0.31 -2.58
C GLY A 712 -36.87 -0.22 -3.43
N TYR A 713 -36.11 0.72 -4.00
CA TYR A 713 -34.94 0.41 -4.80
C TYR A 713 -33.72 0.14 -3.90
N VAL A 714 -33.62 -1.09 -3.42
CA VAL A 714 -32.57 -1.54 -2.46
C VAL A 714 -31.73 -2.67 -3.05
N VAL A 715 -30.51 -2.84 -2.55
CA VAL A 715 -29.58 -3.87 -3.05
C VAL A 715 -30.05 -5.30 -2.76
N THR A 716 -30.79 -5.47 -1.67
CA THR A 716 -31.37 -6.74 -1.21
C THR A 716 -32.61 -7.18 -2.00
N ASP A 717 -33.19 -6.31 -2.83
CA ASP A 717 -34.20 -6.67 -3.83
C ASP A 717 -33.49 -7.21 -5.09
N ILE A 718 -33.16 -8.50 -5.02
CA ILE A 718 -32.41 -9.24 -6.05
C ILE A 718 -33.23 -9.40 -7.32
N ASN A 719 -34.53 -9.63 -7.19
CA ASN A 719 -35.42 -9.91 -8.31
C ASN A 719 -35.99 -8.61 -8.93
N GLY A 720 -35.83 -7.48 -8.24
CA GLY A 720 -36.14 -6.13 -8.70
C GLY A 720 -37.63 -5.82 -8.79
N ASP A 721 -38.48 -6.48 -8.01
CA ASP A 721 -39.93 -6.23 -8.03
C ASP A 721 -40.38 -5.13 -7.05
N GLY A 722 -39.44 -4.53 -6.32
CA GLY A 722 -39.63 -3.40 -5.41
C GLY A 722 -39.93 -3.81 -3.96
N ILE A 723 -39.90 -5.10 -3.63
CA ILE A 723 -40.14 -5.63 -2.28
C ILE A 723 -39.13 -6.73 -1.98
N VAL A 724 -38.50 -6.69 -0.80
CA VAL A 724 -37.60 -7.78 -0.38
C VAL A 724 -38.43 -8.91 0.21
N ASP A 725 -38.46 -10.07 -0.46
CA ASP A 725 -39.22 -11.23 -0.01
C ASP A 725 -38.55 -12.59 -0.35
N THR A 726 -39.32 -13.68 -0.22
CA THR A 726 -38.83 -15.04 -0.50
C THR A 726 -38.34 -15.26 -1.95
N GLY A 727 -38.78 -14.42 -2.89
CA GLY A 727 -38.33 -14.42 -4.28
C GLY A 727 -36.84 -14.07 -4.41
N ASP A 728 -36.36 -13.13 -3.59
CA ASP A 728 -34.95 -12.71 -3.55
C ASP A 728 -34.07 -13.78 -2.94
N VAL A 729 -34.49 -14.30 -1.78
CA VAL A 729 -33.85 -15.41 -1.06
C VAL A 729 -33.66 -16.62 -1.98
N THR A 730 -34.63 -16.92 -2.83
CA THR A 730 -34.57 -18.06 -3.75
C THR A 730 -33.41 -17.93 -4.75
N ILE A 731 -33.09 -16.72 -5.22
CA ILE A 731 -32.00 -16.51 -6.17
C ILE A 731 -30.65 -16.73 -5.46
N VAL A 732 -30.49 -16.14 -4.28
CA VAL A 732 -29.26 -16.25 -3.47
C VAL A 732 -29.01 -17.69 -3.02
N ASP A 733 -30.05 -18.40 -2.56
CA ASP A 733 -29.91 -19.80 -2.10
C ASP A 733 -29.50 -20.74 -3.24
N ASN A 734 -30.10 -20.57 -4.43
CA ASN A 734 -29.75 -21.37 -5.61
C ASN A 734 -28.30 -21.13 -6.06
N ASN A 735 -27.87 -19.87 -6.11
CA ASN A 735 -26.53 -19.50 -6.56
C ASN A 735 -25.46 -19.79 -5.50
N GLY A 736 -25.76 -19.60 -4.22
CA GLY A 736 -24.87 -19.97 -3.12
C GLY A 736 -24.69 -21.49 -3.00
N SER A 737 -25.76 -22.26 -3.20
CA SER A 737 -25.67 -23.73 -3.30
C SER A 737 -24.83 -24.20 -4.50
N ALA A 738 -24.70 -23.37 -5.53
CA ALA A 738 -23.87 -23.61 -6.71
C ALA A 738 -22.44 -23.06 -6.57
N PHE A 739 -22.08 -22.46 -5.42
CA PHE A 739 -20.79 -21.81 -5.18
C PHE A 739 -20.44 -20.77 -6.25
N VAL A 740 -21.45 -19.98 -6.65
CA VAL A 740 -21.24 -18.92 -7.64
C VAL A 740 -20.35 -17.85 -7.02
N GLY A 741 -19.26 -17.53 -7.72
CA GLY A 741 -18.32 -16.48 -7.37
C GLY A 741 -17.85 -15.74 -8.61
N SER A 742 -17.23 -14.58 -8.43
CA SER A 742 -16.63 -13.81 -9.51
C SER A 742 -15.46 -14.60 -10.10
N VAL A 743 -15.32 -14.55 -11.42
CA VAL A 743 -14.22 -15.20 -12.13
C VAL A 743 -13.68 -14.20 -13.15
N HIS A 744 -12.38 -13.92 -13.05
CA HIS A 744 -11.70 -12.94 -13.87
C HIS A 744 -10.25 -13.37 -14.19
N PRO A 745 -9.60 -12.72 -15.18
CA PRO A 745 -8.24 -13.03 -15.66
C PRO A 745 -7.12 -12.96 -14.63
#